data_AF-A0A3L7V1I3-F1
#
_entry.id   AF-A0A3L7V1I3-F1
#
_cell.length_a   1.000
_cell.length_b   1.000
_cell.length_c   1.000
_cell.angle_alpha   90.00
_cell.angle_beta   90.00
_cell.angle_gamma   90.00
#
_symmetry.space_group_name_H-M   'P 1'
#
loop_
_entity.id
_entity.type
_entity.pdbx_description
1 polymer ?
#
loop_
_entity_poly.entity_id
_entity_poly.type
_entity_poly.pdbx_seq_one_letter_code
_entity_poly.pdbx_strand_id
1 'polypeptide(L)'
;MWQFAGPDQQASASLASFSFLQPLLRAGGRVVGLERLTLAERTLLAGVRQMYRYRQGFFTTIAIGNNGGIAGPQRRGGFTGAGLEGFSGQGTSGFAGQGDLAGLGGGGFTNQGAGGGGGGTTGFAGGGAGLQGGFIGLVQQLQQLRNLEELLKAQTRTRPLLEANLAAGLIDIAQVDQFRQNIETERANMLTARNQFESALDQFKAQTLGLPPHVPIELNDSLIKQFQFIDPDLGAAQDTLSQILSDLGDLKSKRPVSDLEAMADRIAASRRDVEEQLTVLHNDLQKLETLDGVRFKDITPEDERTTREEWVRLKETRERLIKDLAETGNTLSEIRAGLTPESADKVMGELVSLAVHLDNLVKELSLVQARSRLEIITVEPVELHPLEALAIARANRVDWMNNRATLIDTWRLIEFNANALESGLDIVFSGDVGTTGQNNPFDFSHTNGGLRAGLRFDAPFTRLNERNIYRAQLIAYQQARRRLIQFEDGVHQNLRVNLRQLNQQRANLEIQRRAMAIAIRRVDERRENLNKPVAPAAPGAAPQQFGPTAARDLLDALSDLRSVQNNVMSVWLAYYASHMTLIRDLGVMQLDENGLWVAQPLDQFEKMRADECLLPPSIPDQWFKDLDAAGAAGGSSEAGTNPALPPPPAPRDPAMGPDSEQPVPKKPEPRDESRWWPLRRKEPAAPRTLNVQAVSAARELPDGKRDMENKK
;
A
#
# COMPACT_ATOMS: atom_id res chain seq x y z
N MET A 1 -45.80 40.53 -35.18
CA MET A 1 -46.88 41.42 -34.71
C MET A 1 -46.76 42.69 -35.54
N TRP A 2 -47.74 43.00 -36.38
CA TRP A 2 -47.77 44.26 -37.13
C TRP A 2 -48.68 45.23 -36.39
N GLN A 3 -48.17 46.42 -36.05
CA GLN A 3 -48.92 47.47 -35.36
C GLN A 3 -49.14 48.62 -36.34
N PHE A 4 -50.39 48.86 -36.71
CA PHE A 4 -50.81 50.06 -37.43
C PHE A 4 -51.23 51.10 -36.37
N ALA A 5 -50.40 52.12 -36.15
CA ALA A 5 -50.71 53.24 -35.27
C ALA A 5 -51.10 54.47 -36.12
N GLY A 6 -52.25 55.06 -35.81
CA GLY A 6 -52.65 56.38 -36.35
C GLY A 6 -51.89 57.53 -35.67
N PRO A 7 -52.02 58.78 -36.17
CA PRO A 7 -51.16 59.90 -35.80
C PRO A 7 -51.22 60.37 -34.33
N ASP A 8 -52.14 59.83 -33.51
CA ASP A 8 -52.35 60.23 -32.11
C ASP A 8 -52.09 59.10 -31.08
N GLN A 9 -51.10 58.22 -31.32
CA GLN A 9 -50.63 57.31 -30.26
C GLN A 9 -49.36 57.88 -29.60
N GLN A 10 -49.55 58.54 -28.45
CA GLN A 10 -48.48 58.94 -27.57
C GLN A 10 -47.81 57.68 -26.97
N ALA A 11 -46.56 57.42 -27.34
CA ALA A 11 -45.75 56.39 -26.72
C ALA A 11 -45.26 56.87 -25.36
N SER A 12 -45.99 56.55 -24.29
CA SER A 12 -45.49 56.65 -22.92
C SER A 12 -44.44 55.56 -22.70
N ALA A 13 -43.18 55.94 -22.49
CA ALA A 13 -42.14 55.00 -22.09
C ALA A 13 -42.37 54.61 -20.61
N SER A 14 -42.75 53.36 -20.35
CA SER A 14 -42.91 52.83 -18.99
C SER A 14 -41.55 52.79 -18.28
N LEU A 15 -41.41 53.48 -17.14
CA LEU A 15 -40.17 53.49 -16.33
C LEU A 15 -40.19 52.44 -15.21
N ALA A 16 -41.36 51.86 -14.90
CA ALA A 16 -41.50 50.76 -13.94
C ALA A 16 -42.49 49.72 -14.48
N SER A 17 -41.99 48.51 -14.75
CA SER A 17 -42.78 47.34 -15.12
C SER A 17 -42.54 46.22 -14.10
N PHE A 18 -43.60 45.55 -13.66
CA PHE A 18 -43.49 44.32 -12.87
C PHE A 18 -44.23 43.18 -13.57
N SER A 19 -43.70 41.97 -13.43
CA SER A 19 -44.34 40.74 -13.89
C SER A 19 -44.22 39.70 -12.79
N PHE A 20 -45.37 39.18 -12.36
CA PHE A 20 -45.50 38.15 -11.35
C PHE A 20 -46.16 36.93 -12.00
N LEU A 21 -45.47 35.80 -11.95
CA LEU A 21 -45.97 34.53 -12.47
C LEU A 21 -46.04 33.53 -11.32
N GLN A 22 -47.25 33.02 -11.04
CA GLN A 22 -47.47 32.03 -10.00
C GLN A 22 -48.08 30.76 -10.60
N PRO A 23 -47.33 29.64 -10.66
CA PRO A 23 -47.88 28.35 -11.05
C PRO A 23 -48.77 27.81 -9.92
N LEU A 24 -49.99 27.37 -10.27
CA LEU A 24 -50.98 26.79 -9.38
C LEU A 24 -51.01 25.25 -9.44
N LEU A 25 -50.73 24.68 -10.61
CA LEU A 25 -50.64 23.22 -10.85
C LEU A 25 -49.20 22.84 -11.23
N ARG A 26 -48.85 21.53 -11.23
CA ARG A 26 -47.47 20.99 -11.32
C ARG A 26 -46.60 21.29 -10.09
N ALA A 27 -47.08 20.88 -8.91
CA ALA A 27 -46.37 20.98 -7.64
C ALA A 27 -45.78 22.39 -7.33
N GLY A 28 -46.68 23.38 -7.18
CA GLY A 28 -46.47 24.76 -6.70
C GLY A 28 -45.02 25.22 -6.49
N GLY A 29 -44.61 26.26 -7.22
CA GLY A 29 -43.23 26.67 -7.55
C GLY A 29 -42.16 26.74 -6.43
N ARG A 30 -42.53 26.62 -5.14
CA ARG A 30 -41.59 26.44 -4.03
C ARG A 30 -40.85 25.10 -4.10
N VAL A 31 -41.52 23.99 -4.41
CA VAL A 31 -40.87 22.65 -4.38
C VAL A 31 -39.85 22.52 -5.52
N VAL A 32 -40.22 22.96 -6.73
CA VAL A 32 -39.36 22.97 -7.92
C VAL A 32 -38.20 23.96 -7.79
N GLY A 33 -38.45 25.15 -7.23
CA GLY A 33 -37.43 26.17 -6.98
C GLY A 33 -36.43 25.76 -5.88
N LEU A 34 -36.91 25.14 -4.79
CA LEU A 34 -36.06 24.65 -3.71
C LEU A 34 -35.21 23.45 -4.13
N GLU A 35 -35.67 22.59 -5.04
CA GLU A 35 -34.88 21.42 -5.47
C GLU A 35 -33.54 21.81 -6.10
N ARG A 36 -33.46 22.98 -6.77
CA ARG A 36 -32.18 23.51 -7.26
C ARG A 36 -31.25 23.96 -6.12
N LEU A 37 -31.80 24.58 -5.08
CA LEU A 37 -31.05 25.01 -3.91
C LEU A 37 -30.55 23.80 -3.09
N THR A 38 -31.41 22.80 -2.88
CA THR A 38 -31.03 21.55 -2.18
C THR A 38 -30.02 20.73 -2.97
N LEU A 39 -30.00 20.83 -4.31
CA LEU A 39 -28.99 20.19 -5.15
C LEU A 39 -27.62 20.86 -5.01
N ALA A 40 -27.57 22.19 -4.91
CA ALA A 40 -26.34 22.93 -4.64
C ALA A 40 -25.74 22.54 -3.27
N GLU A 41 -26.57 22.44 -2.23
CA GLU A 41 -26.17 21.99 -0.89
C GLU A 41 -25.64 20.54 -0.90
N ARG A 42 -26.33 19.61 -1.58
CA ARG A 42 -25.86 18.22 -1.75
C ARG A 42 -24.54 18.14 -2.50
N THR A 43 -24.38 18.97 -3.53
CA THR A 43 -23.14 19.05 -4.31
C THR A 43 -21.98 19.57 -3.46
N LEU A 44 -22.23 20.57 -2.60
CA LEU A 44 -21.25 21.06 -1.64
C LEU A 44 -20.82 19.94 -0.68
N LEU A 45 -21.77 19.23 -0.08
CA LEU A 45 -21.48 18.10 0.82
C LEU A 45 -20.66 17.00 0.12
N ALA A 46 -21.00 16.66 -1.12
CA ALA A 46 -20.25 15.71 -1.92
C ALA A 46 -18.81 16.18 -2.20
N GLY A 47 -18.63 17.47 -2.48
CA GLY A 47 -17.32 18.11 -2.67
C GLY A 47 -16.46 18.09 -1.41
N VAL A 48 -17.04 18.37 -0.23
CA VAL A 48 -16.34 18.29 1.06
C VAL A 48 -15.87 16.85 1.34
N ARG A 49 -16.73 15.86 1.11
CA ARG A 49 -16.38 14.44 1.21
C ARG A 49 -15.26 14.04 0.26
N GLN A 50 -15.31 14.53 -0.98
CA GLN A 50 -14.25 14.28 -1.96
C GLN A 50 -12.92 14.91 -1.54
N MET A 51 -12.95 16.12 -0.98
CA MET A 51 -11.76 16.77 -0.42
C MET A 51 -11.17 15.96 0.75
N TYR A 52 -12.01 15.43 1.64
CA TYR A 52 -11.55 14.56 2.74
C TYR A 52 -10.81 13.33 2.21
N ARG A 53 -11.38 12.63 1.23
CA ARG A 53 -10.73 11.48 0.59
C ARG A 53 -9.46 11.87 -0.17
N TYR A 54 -9.47 13.03 -0.83
CA TYR A 54 -8.29 13.53 -1.53
C TYR A 54 -7.12 13.76 -0.58
N ARG A 55 -7.34 14.26 0.64
CA ARG A 55 -6.27 14.38 1.65
C ARG A 55 -5.64 13.02 2.00
N GLN A 56 -6.45 11.98 2.17
CA GLN A 56 -5.96 10.62 2.40
C GLN A 56 -5.14 10.11 1.21
N GLY A 57 -5.62 10.32 -0.03
CA GLY A 57 -4.91 9.94 -1.25
C GLY A 57 -3.60 10.71 -1.46
N PHE A 58 -3.60 12.00 -1.13
CA PHE A 58 -2.42 12.85 -1.17
C PHE A 58 -1.36 12.37 -0.17
N PHE A 59 -1.75 12.06 1.07
CA PHE A 59 -0.85 11.46 2.05
C PHE A 59 -0.23 10.15 1.53
N THR A 60 -1.03 9.21 1.01
CA THR A 60 -0.49 7.96 0.45
C THR A 60 0.37 8.19 -0.80
N THR A 61 0.11 9.24 -1.57
CA THR A 61 0.96 9.63 -2.70
C THR A 61 2.34 10.08 -2.21
N ILE A 62 2.39 10.91 -1.16
CA ILE A 62 3.66 11.34 -0.57
C ILE A 62 4.38 10.16 0.07
N ALA A 63 3.68 9.39 0.91
CA ALA A 63 4.29 8.33 1.71
C ALA A 63 4.80 7.18 0.84
N ILE A 64 3.97 6.66 -0.07
CA ILE A 64 4.23 5.41 -0.80
C ILE A 64 4.19 5.56 -2.32
N GLY A 65 4.01 6.79 -2.85
CA GLY A 65 3.95 7.03 -4.30
C GLY A 65 2.67 6.54 -4.98
N ASN A 66 1.63 6.21 -4.21
CA ASN A 66 0.39 5.65 -4.74
C ASN A 66 -0.84 6.49 -4.33
N ASN A 67 -1.49 7.11 -5.32
CA ASN A 67 -2.71 7.90 -5.12
C ASN A 67 -4.00 7.04 -5.12
N GLY A 68 -3.95 5.76 -5.47
CA GLY A 68 -5.12 4.88 -5.49
C GLY A 68 -6.23 5.31 -6.47
N GLY A 69 -5.89 6.10 -7.49
CA GLY A 69 -6.85 6.67 -8.43
C GLY A 69 -7.77 7.73 -7.81
N ILE A 70 -7.42 8.30 -6.66
CA ILE A 70 -8.23 9.31 -5.99
C ILE A 70 -8.08 10.66 -6.69
N ALA A 71 -9.13 11.09 -7.39
CA ALA A 71 -9.18 12.41 -8.01
C ALA A 71 -9.48 13.49 -6.96
N GLY A 72 -8.76 14.61 -7.07
CA GLY A 72 -9.06 15.82 -6.29
C GLY A 72 -10.47 16.36 -6.57
N PRO A 73 -10.99 17.23 -5.69
CA PRO A 73 -12.32 17.80 -5.86
C PRO A 73 -12.42 18.52 -7.19
N GLN A 74 -13.33 18.06 -8.04
CA GLN A 74 -13.61 18.72 -9.31
C GLN A 74 -14.68 19.78 -9.08
N ARG A 75 -14.43 21.00 -9.57
CA ARG A 75 -15.45 22.04 -9.60
C ARG A 75 -16.55 21.61 -10.56
N ARG A 76 -17.69 21.16 -10.02
CA ARG A 76 -18.93 21.05 -10.79
C ARG A 76 -19.52 22.45 -10.95
N GLY A 77 -19.05 23.19 -11.94
CA GLY A 77 -19.50 24.56 -12.25
C GLY A 77 -18.33 25.53 -12.42
N GLY A 78 -17.88 25.69 -13.67
CA GLY A 78 -16.98 26.77 -14.06
C GLY A 78 -17.76 28.03 -14.37
N PHE A 79 -17.30 29.16 -13.85
CA PHE A 79 -17.83 30.52 -14.07
C PHE A 79 -17.59 31.07 -15.50
N THR A 80 -17.14 30.22 -16.43
CA THR A 80 -16.85 30.60 -17.82
C THR A 80 -17.57 29.65 -18.78
N GLY A 81 -18.87 29.87 -18.97
CA GLY A 81 -19.66 29.20 -20.00
C GLY A 81 -21.09 28.88 -19.57
N ALA A 82 -22.02 29.76 -19.96
CA ALA A 82 -23.48 29.67 -19.86
C ALA A 82 -24.08 29.80 -18.44
N GLY A 83 -24.98 30.76 -18.30
CA GLY A 83 -25.60 31.17 -17.05
C GLY A 83 -26.56 30.15 -16.43
N LEU A 84 -27.30 30.66 -15.44
CA LEU A 84 -28.36 30.03 -14.65
C LEU A 84 -29.54 29.38 -15.45
N GLU A 85 -29.38 29.16 -16.75
CA GLU A 85 -30.37 28.60 -17.68
C GLU A 85 -30.08 27.15 -18.12
N GLY A 86 -28.97 26.54 -17.67
CA GLY A 86 -28.61 25.14 -18.01
C GLY A 86 -29.53 24.03 -17.45
N PHE A 87 -30.75 24.36 -17.02
CA PHE A 87 -31.72 23.42 -16.44
C PHE A 87 -33.02 23.27 -17.25
N SER A 88 -33.16 23.89 -18.42
CA SER A 88 -34.19 23.44 -19.37
C SER A 88 -33.72 22.15 -20.04
N GLY A 89 -34.43 21.05 -19.80
CA GLY A 89 -34.14 19.70 -20.27
C GLY A 89 -34.16 19.49 -21.80
N GLN A 90 -33.70 20.46 -22.59
CA GLN A 90 -33.55 20.33 -24.02
C GLN A 90 -32.32 21.13 -24.47
N GLY A 91 -31.23 20.44 -24.72
CA GLY A 91 -29.97 21.05 -25.13
C GLY A 91 -28.91 20.01 -25.38
N THR A 92 -28.80 19.57 -26.63
CA THR A 92 -27.65 18.85 -27.17
C THR A 92 -26.39 19.68 -26.98
N SER A 93 -25.55 19.34 -26.00
CA SER A 93 -24.16 19.78 -25.97
C SER A 93 -23.34 18.85 -25.07
N GLY A 94 -22.20 18.39 -25.59
CA GLY A 94 -21.07 17.97 -24.78
C GLY A 94 -21.10 16.53 -24.24
N PHE A 95 -20.89 15.57 -25.14
CA PHE A 95 -19.87 14.56 -24.87
C PHE A 95 -18.53 15.27 -24.67
N ALA A 96 -18.28 15.82 -23.49
CA ALA A 96 -16.99 16.34 -23.04
C ALA A 96 -17.05 16.45 -21.51
N GLY A 97 -16.33 15.56 -20.83
CA GLY A 97 -16.33 15.46 -19.37
C GLY A 97 -16.58 14.05 -18.81
N GLN A 98 -16.51 13.01 -19.64
CA GLN A 98 -16.13 11.67 -19.17
C GLN A 98 -14.62 11.51 -19.38
N GLY A 99 -13.86 12.33 -18.67
CA GLY A 99 -12.45 12.12 -18.43
C GLY A 99 -12.31 11.38 -17.11
N ASP A 100 -12.08 10.07 -17.22
CA ASP A 100 -11.51 9.21 -16.19
C ASP A 100 -12.35 8.91 -14.93
N LEU A 101 -13.38 8.08 -15.12
CA LEU A 101 -13.82 7.16 -14.07
C LEU A 101 -13.97 5.76 -14.66
N ALA A 102 -12.83 5.20 -15.07
CA ALA A 102 -12.63 3.77 -15.32
C ALA A 102 -11.57 3.24 -14.34
N GLY A 103 -11.86 3.37 -13.05
CA GLY A 103 -11.29 2.48 -12.04
C GLY A 103 -11.91 1.09 -12.17
N LEU A 104 -11.54 0.35 -13.23
CA LEU A 104 -11.72 -1.10 -13.41
C LEU A 104 -10.93 -1.54 -14.66
N GLY A 105 -9.69 -1.97 -14.44
CA GLY A 105 -9.01 -3.07 -15.14
C GLY A 105 -9.09 -3.13 -16.67
N GLY A 106 -8.33 -2.28 -17.34
CA GLY A 106 -7.73 -2.59 -18.65
C GLY A 106 -6.25 -2.90 -18.45
N GLY A 107 -5.88 -4.18 -18.55
CA GLY A 107 -4.47 -4.60 -18.55
C GLY A 107 -3.76 -4.06 -19.78
N GLY A 108 -3.17 -2.88 -19.63
CA GLY A 108 -2.20 -2.33 -20.57
C GLY A 108 -0.89 -3.09 -20.43
N PHE A 109 -0.64 -3.99 -21.39
CA PHE A 109 0.69 -4.48 -21.71
C PHE A 109 1.57 -3.28 -22.09
N THR A 110 2.32 -2.77 -21.12
CA THR A 110 3.42 -1.85 -21.38
C THR A 110 4.65 -2.70 -21.71
N ASN A 111 5.02 -2.61 -22.99
CA ASN A 111 6.26 -3.11 -23.54
C ASN A 111 7.43 -2.35 -22.90
N GLN A 112 8.02 -2.91 -21.85
CA GLN A 112 9.31 -2.50 -21.33
C GLN A 112 10.38 -3.26 -22.11
N GLY A 113 10.93 -2.61 -23.15
CA GLY A 113 12.14 -3.07 -23.80
C GLY A 113 13.34 -2.81 -22.90
N ALA A 114 14.02 -3.87 -22.47
CA ALA A 114 15.47 -3.95 -22.24
C ALA A 114 15.80 -5.35 -21.71
N GLY A 115 15.68 -6.35 -22.58
CA GLY A 115 16.26 -7.68 -22.38
C GLY A 115 17.77 -7.61 -22.55
N GLY A 116 18.46 -7.02 -21.57
CA GLY A 116 19.88 -7.21 -21.35
C GLY A 116 20.07 -8.47 -20.52
N GLY A 117 20.69 -9.48 -21.11
CA GLY A 117 21.05 -10.72 -20.42
C GLY A 117 21.94 -10.46 -19.21
N GLY A 118 21.66 -11.18 -18.14
CA GLY A 118 22.48 -11.19 -16.93
C GLY A 118 22.22 -12.45 -16.13
N GLY A 119 23.05 -13.47 -16.39
CA GLY A 119 23.39 -14.59 -15.50
C GLY A 119 22.30 -15.18 -14.63
N GLY A 120 21.78 -16.34 -15.05
CA GLY A 120 21.21 -17.30 -14.11
C GLY A 120 22.27 -17.76 -13.13
N THR A 121 22.27 -17.17 -11.92
CA THR A 121 22.79 -17.84 -10.73
C THR A 121 21.66 -18.69 -10.17
N THR A 122 21.82 -19.99 -10.36
CA THR A 122 21.00 -21.06 -9.79
C THR A 122 20.90 -20.92 -8.27
N GLY A 123 19.69 -20.67 -7.74
CA GLY A 123 19.36 -21.04 -6.35
C GLY A 123 18.61 -20.04 -5.47
N PHE A 124 18.35 -18.79 -5.88
CA PHE A 124 17.71 -17.82 -4.99
C PHE A 124 16.21 -17.62 -5.28
N ALA A 125 15.40 -17.58 -4.21
CA ALA A 125 13.97 -17.31 -4.29
C ALA A 125 13.73 -15.87 -4.80
N GLY A 126 13.44 -15.75 -6.10
CA GLY A 126 13.04 -14.50 -6.76
C GLY A 126 11.70 -14.00 -6.21
N GLY A 127 11.75 -13.28 -5.09
CA GLY A 127 10.59 -12.73 -4.38
C GLY A 127 10.79 -11.30 -3.90
N GLY A 128 11.81 -10.59 -4.38
CA GLY A 128 12.03 -9.19 -4.04
C GLY A 128 10.84 -8.34 -4.49
N ALA A 129 10.26 -7.59 -3.56
CA ALA A 129 9.33 -6.52 -3.92
C ALA A 129 10.12 -5.43 -4.68
N GLY A 130 9.54 -4.86 -5.74
CA GLY A 130 10.16 -3.75 -6.46
C GLY A 130 10.37 -2.52 -5.55
N LEU A 131 11.11 -1.53 -6.03
CA LEU A 131 11.28 -0.26 -5.31
C LEU A 131 9.92 0.39 -5.06
N GLN A 132 9.67 0.76 -3.80
CA GLN A 132 8.48 1.52 -3.45
C GLN A 132 8.61 2.97 -3.98
N GLY A 133 7.49 3.61 -4.29
CA GLY A 133 7.48 5.04 -4.63
C GLY A 133 7.43 5.95 -3.39
N GLY A 134 7.46 7.27 -3.62
CA GLY A 134 7.30 8.28 -2.56
C GLY A 134 8.44 8.29 -1.54
N PHE A 135 8.13 8.74 -0.32
CA PHE A 135 9.07 8.86 0.78
C PHE A 135 9.68 7.51 1.18
N ILE A 136 8.87 6.45 1.26
CA ILE A 136 9.36 5.10 1.59
C ILE A 136 10.39 4.62 0.56
N GLY A 137 10.19 4.93 -0.72
CA GLY A 137 11.16 4.64 -1.78
C GLY A 137 12.51 5.31 -1.58
N LEU A 138 12.52 6.58 -1.17
CA LEU A 138 13.76 7.32 -0.90
C LEU A 138 14.52 6.73 0.28
N VAL A 139 13.82 6.43 1.36
CA VAL A 139 14.43 5.85 2.56
C VAL A 139 14.93 4.43 2.26
N GLN A 140 14.21 3.66 1.44
CA GLN A 140 14.69 2.36 0.94
C GLN A 140 16.00 2.49 0.16
N GLN A 141 16.11 3.45 -0.76
CA GLN A 141 17.33 3.71 -1.53
C GLN A 141 18.49 4.13 -0.64
N LEU A 142 18.23 4.97 0.38
CA LEU A 142 19.24 5.37 1.36
C LEU A 142 19.82 4.16 2.10
N GLN A 143 18.97 3.23 2.57
CA GLN A 143 19.46 2.03 3.24
C GLN A 143 20.17 1.06 2.29
N GLN A 144 19.73 0.95 1.03
CA GLN A 144 20.46 0.17 0.02
C GLN A 144 21.87 0.73 -0.23
N LEU A 145 22.02 2.06 -0.25
CA LEU A 145 23.32 2.72 -0.34
C LEU A 145 24.22 2.41 0.86
N ARG A 146 23.67 2.44 2.09
CA ARG A 146 24.39 2.04 3.31
C ARG A 146 24.83 0.57 3.26
N ASN A 147 23.95 -0.33 2.82
CA ASN A 147 24.28 -1.75 2.67
C ASN A 147 25.37 -1.98 1.59
N LEU A 148 25.36 -1.19 0.52
CA LEU A 148 26.39 -1.23 -0.53
C LEU A 148 27.74 -0.73 0.01
N GLU A 149 27.73 0.35 0.80
CA GLU A 149 28.93 0.87 1.46
C GLU A 149 29.54 -0.17 2.42
N GLU A 150 28.71 -0.83 3.23
CA GLU A 150 29.20 -1.86 4.15
C GLU A 150 29.76 -3.08 3.41
N LEU A 151 29.15 -3.49 2.30
CA LEU A 151 29.71 -4.53 1.43
C LEU A 151 31.11 -4.14 0.93
N LEU A 152 31.28 -2.90 0.49
CA LEU A 152 32.56 -2.38 -0.01
C LEU A 152 33.62 -2.31 1.10
N LYS A 153 33.23 -1.91 2.32
CA LYS A 153 34.10 -1.97 3.50
C LYS A 153 34.52 -3.41 3.80
N ALA A 154 33.57 -4.34 3.85
CA ALA A 154 33.84 -5.76 4.11
C ALA A 154 34.77 -6.39 3.06
N GLN A 155 34.63 -6.02 1.77
CA GLN A 155 35.54 -6.47 0.72
C GLN A 155 36.94 -5.85 0.92
N THR A 156 37.01 -4.55 1.20
CA THR A 156 38.29 -3.85 1.41
C THR A 156 39.05 -4.41 2.62
N ARG A 157 38.36 -4.74 3.72
CA ARG A 157 38.92 -5.38 4.92
C ARG A 157 39.43 -6.80 4.65
N THR A 158 38.81 -7.53 3.72
CA THR A 158 39.23 -8.90 3.37
C THR A 158 40.45 -8.93 2.43
N ARG A 159 40.72 -7.85 1.68
CA ARG A 159 41.81 -7.81 0.69
C ARG A 159 43.19 -8.18 1.26
N PRO A 160 43.65 -7.63 2.41
CA PRO A 160 44.97 -7.94 2.95
C PRO A 160 45.16 -9.42 3.30
N LEU A 161 44.10 -10.09 3.77
CA LEU A 161 44.12 -11.52 4.05
C LEU A 161 44.36 -12.34 2.78
N LEU A 162 43.73 -11.98 1.66
CA LEU A 162 43.95 -12.65 0.39
C LEU A 162 45.36 -12.41 -0.17
N GLU A 163 45.90 -11.20 0.01
CA GLU A 163 47.28 -10.87 -0.36
C GLU A 163 48.30 -11.67 0.47
N ALA A 164 48.06 -11.83 1.78
CA ALA A 164 48.87 -12.68 2.65
C ALA A 164 48.80 -14.15 2.23
N ASN A 165 47.62 -14.67 1.90
CA ASN A 165 47.44 -16.03 1.42
C ASN A 165 48.11 -16.26 0.06
N LEU A 166 48.14 -15.26 -0.82
CA LEU A 166 48.91 -15.30 -2.07
C LEU A 166 50.42 -15.33 -1.80
N ALA A 167 50.91 -14.50 -0.88
CA ALA A 167 52.33 -14.50 -0.50
C ALA A 167 52.76 -15.85 0.11
N ALA A 168 51.86 -16.52 0.81
CA ALA A 168 52.04 -17.88 1.33
C ALA A 168 51.90 -18.99 0.27
N GLY A 169 51.56 -18.66 -0.98
CA GLY A 169 51.35 -19.62 -2.06
C GLY A 169 50.08 -20.47 -1.92
N LEU A 170 49.14 -20.07 -1.06
CA LEU A 170 47.90 -20.80 -0.76
C LEU A 170 46.78 -20.48 -1.75
N ILE A 171 46.83 -19.32 -2.41
CA ILE A 171 45.84 -18.83 -3.37
C ILE A 171 46.55 -18.34 -4.64
N ASP A 172 45.89 -18.47 -5.79
CA ASP A 172 46.39 -18.00 -7.09
C ASP A 172 46.19 -16.48 -7.30
N ILE A 173 47.07 -15.86 -8.08
CA ILE A 173 47.03 -14.41 -8.40
C ILE A 173 45.74 -14.01 -9.11
N ALA A 174 45.20 -14.88 -9.98
CA ALA A 174 43.96 -14.60 -10.68
C ALA A 174 42.77 -14.40 -9.72
N GLN A 175 42.76 -15.10 -8.57
CA GLN A 175 41.73 -14.93 -7.56
C GLN A 175 41.83 -13.55 -6.87
N VAL A 176 43.05 -13.10 -6.54
CA VAL A 176 43.29 -11.79 -5.93
C VAL A 176 42.96 -10.66 -6.90
N ASP A 177 43.35 -10.78 -8.17
CA ASP A 177 43.03 -9.78 -9.20
C ASP A 177 41.53 -9.71 -9.50
N GLN A 178 40.83 -10.85 -9.52
CA GLN A 178 39.37 -10.87 -9.62
C GLN A 178 38.69 -10.15 -8.44
N PHE A 179 39.24 -10.33 -7.23
CA PHE A 179 38.73 -9.65 -6.03
C PHE A 179 38.97 -8.13 -6.09
N ARG A 180 40.17 -7.70 -6.52
CA ARG A 180 40.50 -6.28 -6.76
C ARG A 180 39.59 -5.67 -7.81
N GLN A 181 39.37 -6.37 -8.92
CA GLN A 181 38.45 -5.92 -9.98
C GLN A 181 37.01 -5.75 -9.47
N ASN A 182 36.55 -6.63 -8.57
CA ASN A 182 35.21 -6.48 -8.00
C ASN A 182 35.11 -5.26 -7.08
N ILE A 183 36.14 -4.97 -6.27
CA ILE A 183 36.17 -3.76 -5.44
C ILE A 183 36.04 -2.50 -6.32
N GLU A 184 36.78 -2.41 -7.42
CA GLU A 184 36.69 -1.26 -8.33
C GLU A 184 35.31 -1.16 -9.01
N THR A 185 34.70 -2.31 -9.32
CA THR A 185 33.33 -2.36 -9.84
C THR A 185 32.32 -1.86 -8.82
N GLU A 186 32.43 -2.29 -7.56
CA GLU A 186 31.52 -1.86 -6.48
C GLU A 186 31.73 -0.38 -6.11
N ARG A 187 32.95 0.16 -6.24
CA ARG A 187 33.20 1.61 -6.14
C ARG A 187 32.44 2.38 -7.21
N ALA A 188 32.49 1.94 -8.46
CA ALA A 188 31.75 2.57 -9.56
C ALA A 188 30.23 2.48 -9.34
N ASN A 189 29.74 1.33 -8.85
CA ASN A 189 28.33 1.14 -8.48
C ASN A 189 27.92 2.11 -7.37
N MET A 190 28.76 2.31 -6.35
CA MET A 190 28.49 3.22 -5.24
C MET A 190 28.34 4.68 -5.72
N LEU A 191 29.23 5.14 -6.61
CA LEU A 191 29.13 6.48 -7.19
C LEU A 191 27.83 6.65 -8.00
N THR A 192 27.46 5.62 -8.77
CA THR A 192 26.23 5.62 -9.56
C THR A 192 24.99 5.64 -8.66
N ALA A 193 24.96 4.80 -7.63
CA ALA A 193 23.86 4.71 -6.67
C ALA A 193 23.67 6.04 -5.91
N ARG A 194 24.77 6.72 -5.56
CA ARG A 194 24.73 8.04 -4.94
C ARG A 194 24.07 9.09 -5.85
N ASN A 195 24.51 9.18 -7.10
CA ASN A 195 23.90 10.11 -8.06
C ASN A 195 22.42 9.82 -8.32
N GLN A 196 22.04 8.54 -8.35
CA GLN A 196 20.63 8.13 -8.48
C GLN A 196 19.80 8.54 -7.27
N PHE A 197 20.33 8.39 -6.06
CA PHE A 197 19.65 8.84 -4.83
C PHE A 197 19.48 10.37 -4.79
N GLU A 198 20.53 11.13 -5.15
CA GLU A 198 20.45 12.59 -5.24
C GLU A 198 19.40 13.03 -6.28
N SER A 199 19.38 12.38 -7.45
CA SER A 199 18.36 12.63 -8.48
C SER A 199 16.94 12.28 -8.01
N ALA A 200 16.77 11.20 -7.25
CA ALA A 200 15.48 10.79 -6.70
C ALA A 200 14.99 11.78 -5.64
N LEU A 201 15.88 12.30 -4.80
CA LEU A 201 15.58 13.37 -3.84
C LEU A 201 15.10 14.64 -4.57
N ASP A 202 15.79 15.06 -5.62
CA ASP A 202 15.41 16.26 -6.38
C ASP A 202 14.06 16.08 -7.09
N GLN A 203 13.80 14.89 -7.65
CA GLN A 203 12.50 14.56 -8.23
C GLN A 203 11.38 14.59 -7.18
N PHE A 204 11.63 14.05 -5.98
CA PHE A 204 10.65 14.09 -4.91
C PHE A 204 10.35 15.52 -4.43
N LYS A 205 11.39 16.36 -4.30
CA LYS A 205 11.22 17.80 -4.00
C LYS A 205 10.36 18.49 -5.06
N ALA A 206 10.73 18.36 -6.33
CA ALA A 206 10.11 19.10 -7.41
C ALA A 206 8.70 18.59 -7.76
N GLN A 207 8.51 17.28 -7.88
CA GLN A 207 7.28 16.68 -8.41
C GLN A 207 6.26 16.34 -7.32
N THR A 208 6.72 15.93 -6.12
CA THR A 208 5.82 15.49 -5.05
C THR A 208 5.53 16.60 -4.06
N LEU A 209 6.56 17.31 -3.60
CA LEU A 209 6.40 18.39 -2.61
C LEU A 209 6.18 19.78 -3.24
N GLY A 210 6.49 19.94 -4.53
CA GLY A 210 6.45 21.25 -5.19
C GLY A 210 7.51 22.23 -4.69
N LEU A 211 8.58 21.72 -4.07
CA LEU A 211 9.70 22.50 -3.55
C LEU A 211 10.82 22.63 -4.60
N PRO A 212 11.54 23.75 -4.64
CA PRO A 212 12.75 23.86 -5.45
C PRO A 212 13.81 22.82 -5.04
N PRO A 213 14.61 22.29 -5.98
CA PRO A 213 15.58 21.22 -5.69
C PRO A 213 16.69 21.64 -4.73
N HIS A 214 17.05 22.93 -4.70
CA HIS A 214 18.09 23.48 -3.83
C HIS A 214 17.70 23.58 -2.35
N VAL A 215 16.44 23.31 -1.98
CA VAL A 215 16.02 23.34 -0.57
C VAL A 215 16.72 22.19 0.18
N PRO A 216 17.44 22.47 1.27
CA PRO A 216 18.04 21.43 2.10
C PRO A 216 16.92 20.68 2.84
N ILE A 217 16.88 19.36 2.69
CA ILE A 217 15.92 18.48 3.35
C ILE A 217 16.70 17.30 3.92
N GLU A 218 16.41 16.95 5.17
CA GLU A 218 16.91 15.74 5.81
C GLU A 218 15.78 14.70 5.86
N LEU A 219 16.09 13.46 5.48
CA LEU A 219 15.14 12.37 5.55
C LEU A 219 15.10 11.81 6.96
N ASN A 220 13.89 11.66 7.51
CA ASN A 220 13.72 10.90 8.74
C ASN A 220 13.92 9.40 8.47
N ASP A 221 15.03 8.84 8.93
CA ASP A 221 15.37 7.43 8.71
C ASP A 221 14.87 6.48 9.82
N SER A 222 14.04 6.96 10.75
CA SER A 222 13.57 6.17 11.89
C SER A 222 12.90 4.86 11.48
N LEU A 223 12.16 4.85 10.36
CA LEU A 223 11.46 3.67 9.84
C LEU A 223 12.41 2.54 9.43
N ILE A 224 13.62 2.89 8.97
CA ILE A 224 14.58 1.90 8.45
C ILE A 224 15.70 1.54 9.42
N LYS A 225 15.78 2.19 10.59
CA LYS A 225 16.80 1.87 11.60
C LYS A 225 16.81 0.39 11.97
N GLN A 226 15.64 -0.25 12.00
CA GLN A 226 15.51 -1.69 12.24
C GLN A 226 16.19 -2.59 11.18
N PHE A 227 16.45 -2.08 9.97
CA PHE A 227 17.16 -2.80 8.90
C PHE A 227 18.67 -2.56 8.89
N GLN A 228 19.19 -1.76 9.83
CA GLN A 228 20.61 -1.68 10.09
C GLN A 228 21.04 -2.92 10.89
N PHE A 229 21.26 -4.02 10.16
CA PHE A 229 21.58 -5.31 10.78
C PHE A 229 22.93 -5.33 11.48
N ILE A 230 23.88 -4.54 10.99
CA ILE A 230 25.19 -4.33 11.61
C ILE A 230 25.19 -2.90 12.15
N ASP A 231 25.54 -2.75 13.42
CA ASP A 231 25.66 -1.45 14.05
C ASP A 231 26.83 -0.65 13.43
N PRO A 232 26.64 0.64 13.07
CA PRO A 232 27.75 1.48 12.58
C PRO A 232 28.95 1.50 13.52
N ASP A 233 28.72 1.47 14.84
CA ASP A 233 29.79 1.49 15.84
C ASP A 233 30.57 0.18 15.85
N LEU A 234 29.90 -0.96 15.65
CA LEU A 234 30.55 -2.25 15.47
C LEU A 234 31.36 -2.28 14.16
N GLY A 235 30.85 -1.66 13.09
CA GLY A 235 31.58 -1.49 11.84
C GLY A 235 32.86 -0.65 12.02
N ALA A 236 32.78 0.43 12.80
CA ALA A 236 33.93 1.27 13.15
C ALA A 236 34.98 0.53 14.01
N ALA A 237 34.52 -0.32 14.93
CA ALA A 237 35.42 -1.19 15.71
C ALA A 237 36.17 -2.17 14.79
N GLN A 238 35.50 -2.76 13.79
CA GLN A 238 36.15 -3.61 12.79
C GLN A 238 37.18 -2.85 11.94
N ASP A 239 36.85 -1.62 11.52
CA ASP A 239 37.79 -0.77 10.78
C ASP A 239 39.04 -0.46 11.61
N THR A 240 38.84 -0.14 12.89
CA THR A 240 39.93 0.17 13.83
C THR A 240 40.83 -1.05 14.05
N LEU A 241 40.26 -2.24 14.23
CA LEU A 241 41.02 -3.49 14.36
C LEU A 241 41.76 -3.87 13.08
N SER A 242 41.13 -3.67 11.92
CA SER A 242 41.77 -3.91 10.62
C SER A 242 42.97 -2.97 10.41
N GLN A 243 42.86 -1.71 10.84
CA GLN A 243 43.97 -0.76 10.83
C GLN A 243 45.07 -1.16 11.82
N ILE A 244 44.71 -1.60 13.03
CA ILE A 244 45.69 -2.12 14.01
C ILE A 244 46.48 -3.30 13.43
N LEU A 245 45.81 -4.24 12.75
CA LEU A 245 46.47 -5.38 12.10
C LEU A 245 47.39 -4.94 10.95
N SER A 246 46.97 -3.98 10.14
CA SER A 246 47.82 -3.41 9.08
C SER A 246 49.05 -2.72 9.67
N ASP A 247 48.84 -1.88 10.68
CA ASP A 247 49.91 -1.16 11.36
C ASP A 247 50.90 -2.14 11.98
N LEU A 248 50.41 -3.20 12.65
CA LEU A 248 51.23 -4.28 13.20
C LEU A 248 52.03 -5.03 12.13
N GLY A 249 51.43 -5.29 10.97
CA GLY A 249 52.10 -5.95 9.84
C GLY A 249 53.22 -5.10 9.22
N ASP A 250 53.08 -3.78 9.24
CA ASP A 250 54.08 -2.84 8.72
C ASP A 250 55.24 -2.57 9.70
N LEU A 251 55.13 -3.02 10.96
CA LEU A 251 56.20 -2.89 11.96
C LEU A 251 57.39 -3.80 11.60
N LYS A 252 58.53 -3.20 11.24
CA LYS A 252 59.81 -3.91 11.12
C LYS A 252 60.35 -4.34 12.49
N SER A 253 61.08 -5.46 12.51
CA SER A 253 61.53 -6.27 13.67
C SER A 253 62.41 -5.60 14.75
N LYS A 254 62.63 -4.28 14.77
CA LYS A 254 63.43 -3.62 15.82
C LYS A 254 62.89 -2.24 16.14
N ARG A 255 62.12 -2.11 17.22
CA ARG A 255 61.48 -0.85 17.64
C ARG A 255 61.38 -0.76 19.17
N PRO A 256 61.36 0.46 19.75
CA PRO A 256 61.20 0.66 21.19
C PRO A 256 59.91 0.07 21.75
N VAL A 257 59.98 -0.35 23.01
CA VAL A 257 58.88 -0.91 23.81
C VAL A 257 57.66 0.03 23.87
N SER A 258 57.87 1.36 23.78
CA SER A 258 56.81 2.37 23.76
C SER A 258 55.80 2.19 22.63
N ASP A 259 56.23 1.72 21.47
CA ASP A 259 55.35 1.56 20.31
C ASP A 259 54.45 0.32 20.47
N LEU A 260 54.97 -0.73 21.14
CA LEU A 260 54.20 -1.92 21.50
C LEU A 260 53.19 -1.62 22.62
N GLU A 261 53.56 -0.78 23.59
CA GLU A 261 52.64 -0.28 24.63
C GLU A 261 51.49 0.53 24.02
N ALA A 262 51.79 1.47 23.11
CA ALA A 262 50.77 2.24 22.42
C ALA A 262 49.80 1.36 21.62
N MET A 263 50.31 0.27 21.00
CA MET A 263 49.46 -0.68 20.29
C MET A 263 48.60 -1.52 21.24
N ALA A 264 49.17 -1.97 22.36
CA ALA A 264 48.42 -2.67 23.41
C ALA A 264 47.32 -1.79 24.01
N ASP A 265 47.51 -0.48 24.09
CA ASP A 265 46.47 0.49 24.50
C ASP A 265 45.38 0.66 23.44
N ARG A 266 45.74 0.70 22.15
CA ARG A 266 44.75 0.69 21.06
C ARG A 266 43.89 -0.58 21.07
N ILE A 267 44.50 -1.75 21.26
CA ILE A 267 43.75 -3.02 21.39
C ILE A 267 42.86 -2.99 22.63
N ALA A 268 43.34 -2.46 23.77
CA ALA A 268 42.51 -2.31 24.97
C ALA A 268 41.31 -1.40 24.75
N ALA A 269 41.47 -0.30 23.99
CA ALA A 269 40.37 0.58 23.60
C ALA A 269 39.35 -0.16 22.73
N SER A 270 39.80 -0.84 21.67
CA SER A 270 38.90 -1.61 20.81
C SER A 270 38.17 -2.73 21.57
N ARG A 271 38.79 -3.36 22.58
CA ARG A 271 38.11 -4.34 23.44
C ARG A 271 36.94 -3.73 24.21
N ARG A 272 37.06 -2.49 24.70
CA ARG A 272 35.98 -1.78 25.40
C ARG A 272 34.82 -1.48 24.46
N ASP A 273 35.12 -1.06 23.23
CA ASP A 273 34.09 -0.83 22.21
C ASP A 273 33.31 -2.12 21.91
N VAL A 274 34.00 -3.27 21.84
CA VAL A 274 33.37 -4.59 21.64
C VAL A 274 32.51 -5.01 22.82
N GLU A 275 32.94 -4.70 24.05
CA GLU A 275 32.16 -4.96 25.28
C GLU A 275 30.84 -4.16 25.30
N GLU A 276 30.87 -2.91 24.84
CA GLU A 276 29.67 -2.09 24.67
C GLU A 276 28.71 -2.72 23.63
N GLN A 277 29.24 -3.21 22.51
CA GLN A 277 28.43 -3.89 21.49
C GLN A 277 27.81 -5.21 21.97
N LEU A 278 28.48 -5.96 22.87
CA LEU A 278 27.88 -7.13 23.52
C LEU A 278 26.70 -6.76 24.43
N THR A 279 26.70 -5.55 24.99
CA THR A 279 25.58 -5.01 25.76
C THR A 279 24.42 -4.65 24.83
N VAL A 280 24.70 -4.07 23.66
CA VAL A 280 23.68 -3.84 22.61
C VAL A 280 23.04 -5.16 22.17
N LEU A 281 23.85 -6.20 21.91
CA LEU A 281 23.35 -7.54 21.58
C LEU A 281 22.47 -8.12 22.69
N HIS A 282 22.83 -7.91 23.96
CA HIS A 282 21.99 -8.34 25.08
C HIS A 282 20.60 -7.72 25.03
N ASN A 283 20.53 -6.40 24.80
CA ASN A 283 19.25 -5.68 24.69
C ASN A 283 18.42 -6.18 23.50
N ASP A 284 19.06 -6.49 22.37
CA ASP A 284 18.39 -7.04 21.19
C ASP A 284 17.85 -8.45 21.47
N LEU A 285 18.60 -9.30 22.16
CA LEU A 285 18.12 -10.63 22.58
C LEU A 285 17.00 -10.58 23.62
N GLN A 286 16.99 -9.60 24.52
CA GLN A 286 15.88 -9.39 25.46
C GLN A 286 14.59 -9.01 24.72
N LYS A 287 14.67 -8.17 23.68
CA LYS A 287 13.50 -7.81 22.85
C LYS A 287 12.87 -9.04 22.20
N LEU A 288 13.67 -10.04 21.80
CA LEU A 288 13.13 -11.28 21.22
C LEU A 288 12.20 -12.02 22.18
N GLU A 289 12.47 -12.00 23.49
CA GLU A 289 11.62 -12.65 24.49
C GLU A 289 10.24 -11.98 24.59
N THR A 290 10.18 -10.66 24.36
CA THR A 290 8.91 -9.92 24.36
C THR A 290 8.03 -10.21 23.15
N LEU A 291 8.62 -10.75 22.07
CA LEU A 291 7.90 -11.08 20.83
C LEU A 291 7.30 -12.49 20.83
N ASP A 292 7.48 -13.26 21.91
CA ASP A 292 6.89 -14.59 22.04
C ASP A 292 5.36 -14.50 21.97
N GLY A 293 4.74 -15.35 21.16
CA GLY A 293 3.31 -15.33 20.86
C GLY A 293 2.88 -14.46 19.67
N VAL A 294 3.49 -13.29 19.40
CA VAL A 294 3.18 -12.51 18.18
C VAL A 294 3.87 -13.12 16.97
N ARG A 295 5.13 -13.54 17.13
CA ARG A 295 5.96 -14.14 16.09
C ARG A 295 5.38 -15.45 15.54
N PHE A 296 4.80 -16.27 16.42
CA PHE A 296 4.43 -17.66 16.11
C PHE A 296 2.95 -17.89 15.78
N LYS A 297 2.11 -16.84 15.71
CA LYS A 297 0.65 -16.99 15.46
C LYS A 297 0.31 -17.80 14.20
N ASP A 298 1.12 -17.66 13.14
CA ASP A 298 0.84 -18.21 11.80
C ASP A 298 1.97 -19.11 11.26
N ILE A 299 2.92 -19.51 12.12
CA ILE A 299 4.07 -20.32 11.71
C ILE A 299 3.72 -21.81 11.88
N THR A 300 4.25 -22.66 10.99
CA THR A 300 4.04 -24.11 11.14
C THR A 300 4.73 -24.63 12.41
N PRO A 301 4.22 -25.68 13.08
CA PRO A 301 4.84 -26.19 14.31
C PRO A 301 6.29 -26.65 14.15
N GLU A 302 6.68 -27.12 12.96
CA GLU A 302 8.06 -27.51 12.64
C GLU A 302 8.98 -26.28 12.58
N ASP A 303 8.51 -25.23 11.93
CA ASP A 303 9.24 -23.97 11.79
C ASP A 303 9.36 -23.22 13.12
N GLU A 304 8.35 -23.33 13.99
CA GLU A 304 8.42 -22.79 15.35
C GLU A 304 9.50 -23.48 16.18
N ARG A 305 9.66 -24.80 16.06
CA ARG A 305 10.71 -25.53 16.79
C ARG A 305 12.10 -25.08 16.34
N THR A 306 12.33 -25.02 15.03
CA THR A 306 13.64 -24.64 14.46
C THR A 306 14.05 -23.21 14.84
N THR A 307 13.24 -22.22 14.47
CA THR A 307 12.71 -21.20 15.40
C THR A 307 13.42 -21.00 16.74
N ARG A 308 12.81 -21.64 17.74
CA ARG A 308 13.21 -21.58 19.15
C ARG A 308 14.59 -22.17 19.40
N GLU A 309 14.95 -23.26 18.73
CA GLU A 309 16.29 -23.84 18.84
C GLU A 309 17.38 -22.84 18.42
N GLU A 310 17.13 -22.07 17.35
CA GLU A 310 18.07 -21.05 16.88
C GLU A 310 18.18 -19.88 17.87
N TRP A 311 17.08 -19.48 18.51
CA TRP A 311 17.12 -18.45 19.57
C TRP A 311 17.95 -18.90 20.77
N VAL A 312 17.86 -20.17 21.16
CA VAL A 312 18.70 -20.75 22.22
C VAL A 312 20.18 -20.71 21.80
N ARG A 313 20.50 -21.13 20.57
CA ARG A 313 21.87 -21.09 20.05
C ARG A 313 22.44 -19.67 20.02
N LEU A 314 21.64 -18.64 19.72
CA LEU A 314 22.08 -17.24 19.76
C LEU A 314 22.47 -16.80 21.17
N LYS A 315 21.69 -17.19 22.19
CA LYS A 315 22.01 -16.90 23.59
C LYS A 315 23.28 -17.63 24.03
N GLU A 316 23.41 -18.91 23.70
CA GLU A 316 24.61 -19.70 23.99
C GLU A 316 25.85 -19.10 23.32
N THR A 317 25.73 -18.68 22.06
CA THR A 317 26.82 -18.03 21.31
C THR A 317 27.23 -16.72 21.96
N ARG A 318 26.27 -15.89 22.42
CA ARG A 318 26.58 -14.67 23.17
C ARG A 318 27.37 -14.99 24.46
N GLU A 319 26.94 -15.99 25.23
CA GLU A 319 27.63 -16.38 26.47
C GLU A 319 29.06 -16.90 26.18
N ARG A 320 29.26 -17.59 25.06
CA ARG A 320 30.61 -17.95 24.59
C ARG A 320 31.44 -16.70 24.25
N LEU A 321 30.91 -15.78 23.43
CA LEU A 321 31.61 -14.56 23.04
C LEU A 321 32.03 -13.70 24.24
N ILE A 322 31.21 -13.65 25.30
CA ILE A 322 31.55 -12.95 26.55
C ILE A 322 32.78 -13.59 27.22
N LYS A 323 32.81 -14.92 27.29
CA LYS A 323 33.95 -15.64 27.88
C LYS A 323 35.22 -15.44 27.05
N ASP A 324 35.13 -15.59 25.73
CA ASP A 324 36.26 -15.41 24.83
C ASP A 324 36.80 -13.97 24.88
N LEU A 325 35.90 -12.96 24.96
CA LEU A 325 36.31 -11.58 25.18
C LEU A 325 36.98 -11.38 26.54
N ALA A 326 36.51 -12.04 27.62
CA ALA A 326 37.18 -11.96 28.91
C ALA A 326 38.60 -12.57 28.87
N GLU A 327 38.78 -13.69 28.16
CA GLU A 327 40.08 -14.34 27.96
C GLU A 327 41.06 -13.43 27.21
N THR A 328 40.62 -12.70 26.19
CA THR A 328 41.48 -11.70 25.51
C THR A 328 41.98 -10.59 26.44
N GLY A 329 41.29 -10.35 27.57
CA GLY A 329 41.73 -9.38 28.57
C GLY A 329 42.83 -9.90 29.46
N ASN A 330 42.70 -11.16 29.87
CA ASN A 330 43.72 -11.85 30.65
C ASN A 330 45.01 -11.94 29.83
N THR A 331 44.94 -12.39 28.59
CA THR A 331 46.10 -12.48 27.70
C THR A 331 46.73 -11.11 27.43
N LEU A 332 45.95 -10.06 27.21
CA LEU A 332 46.49 -8.70 27.07
C LEU A 332 47.23 -8.23 28.33
N SER A 333 46.73 -8.58 29.53
CA SER A 333 47.40 -8.24 30.79
C SER A 333 48.71 -9.01 30.98
N GLU A 334 48.76 -10.28 30.55
CA GLU A 334 49.98 -11.11 30.55
C GLU A 334 51.02 -10.58 29.56
N ILE A 335 50.60 -10.23 28.35
CA ILE A 335 51.45 -9.61 27.33
C ILE A 335 52.05 -8.31 27.86
N ARG A 336 51.23 -7.49 28.55
CA ARG A 336 51.71 -6.25 29.19
C ARG A 336 52.74 -6.52 30.29
N ALA A 337 52.54 -7.55 31.10
CA ALA A 337 53.49 -7.92 32.15
C ALA A 337 54.83 -8.45 31.59
N GLY A 338 54.81 -9.03 30.38
CA GLY A 338 55.98 -9.59 29.69
C GLY A 338 56.78 -8.61 28.83
N LEU A 339 56.42 -7.32 28.80
CA LEU A 339 57.11 -6.27 28.02
C LEU A 339 58.52 -6.01 28.57
N THR A 340 59.52 -6.56 27.90
CA THR A 340 60.95 -6.27 28.15
C THR A 340 61.66 -6.00 26.82
N PRO A 341 62.79 -5.27 26.81
CA PRO A 341 63.53 -4.98 25.57
C PRO A 341 63.99 -6.25 24.81
N GLU A 342 64.14 -7.38 25.50
CA GLU A 342 64.60 -8.66 24.93
C GLU A 342 63.45 -9.53 24.41
N SER A 343 62.20 -9.32 24.89
CA SER A 343 61.01 -10.07 24.49
C SER A 343 60.20 -9.40 23.37
N ALA A 344 60.65 -8.27 22.84
CA ALA A 344 59.90 -7.44 21.90
C ALA A 344 59.36 -8.20 20.67
N ASP A 345 60.16 -9.09 20.06
CA ASP A 345 59.73 -9.90 18.90
C ASP A 345 58.65 -10.93 19.28
N LYS A 346 58.78 -11.54 20.46
CA LYS A 346 57.81 -12.51 20.96
C LYS A 346 56.49 -11.82 21.31
N VAL A 347 56.56 -10.68 22.00
CA VAL A 347 55.41 -9.85 22.37
C VAL A 347 54.68 -9.34 21.13
N MET A 348 55.41 -8.94 20.08
CA MET A 348 54.79 -8.53 18.82
C MET A 348 53.98 -9.67 18.18
N GLY A 349 54.53 -10.90 18.16
CA GLY A 349 53.79 -12.08 17.70
C GLY A 349 52.55 -12.39 18.54
N GLU A 350 52.64 -12.25 19.87
CA GLU A 350 51.51 -12.43 20.80
C GLU A 350 50.45 -11.31 20.63
N LEU A 351 50.84 -10.07 20.33
CA LEU A 351 49.91 -8.98 20.01
C LEU A 351 49.20 -9.18 18.68
N VAL A 352 49.90 -9.69 17.66
CA VAL A 352 49.29 -10.03 16.37
C VAL A 352 48.27 -11.15 16.55
N SER A 353 48.60 -12.22 17.28
CA SER A 353 47.66 -13.32 17.52
C SER A 353 46.43 -12.87 18.31
N LEU A 354 46.62 -11.99 19.32
CA LEU A 354 45.53 -11.36 20.07
C LEU A 354 44.63 -10.52 19.17
N ALA A 355 45.22 -9.67 18.32
CA ALA A 355 44.47 -8.79 17.43
C ALA A 355 43.68 -9.58 16.38
N VAL A 356 44.25 -10.67 15.84
CA VAL A 356 43.55 -11.58 14.92
C VAL A 356 42.40 -12.30 15.62
N HIS A 357 42.62 -12.77 16.85
CA HIS A 357 41.57 -13.42 17.62
C HIS A 357 40.42 -12.45 17.93
N LEU A 358 40.73 -11.22 18.34
CA LEU A 358 39.74 -10.17 18.59
C LEU A 358 38.98 -9.80 17.31
N ASP A 359 39.66 -9.62 16.17
CA ASP A 359 39.02 -9.37 14.87
C ASP A 359 38.03 -10.49 14.48
N ASN A 360 38.40 -11.75 14.69
CA ASN A 360 37.48 -12.88 14.47
C ASN A 360 36.27 -12.84 15.41
N LEU A 361 36.45 -12.50 16.69
CA LEU A 361 35.34 -12.32 17.64
C LEU A 361 34.39 -11.19 17.20
N VAL A 362 34.92 -10.05 16.73
CA VAL A 362 34.09 -8.93 16.26
C VAL A 362 33.34 -9.30 14.96
N LYS A 363 33.97 -10.08 14.08
CA LYS A 363 33.30 -10.62 12.88
C LYS A 363 32.16 -11.55 13.26
N GLU A 364 32.37 -12.48 14.19
CA GLU A 364 31.33 -13.38 14.67
C GLU A 364 30.19 -12.59 15.36
N LEU A 365 30.53 -11.64 16.23
CA LEU A 365 29.58 -10.74 16.88
C LEU A 365 28.70 -10.01 15.86
N SER A 366 29.27 -9.52 14.75
CA SER A 366 28.49 -8.84 13.70
C SER A 366 27.46 -9.74 13.03
N LEU A 367 27.78 -11.04 12.84
CA LEU A 367 26.87 -12.01 12.26
C LEU A 367 25.75 -12.38 13.25
N VAL A 368 26.09 -12.52 14.54
CA VAL A 368 25.13 -12.79 15.61
C VAL A 368 24.20 -11.59 15.82
N GLN A 369 24.72 -10.36 15.80
CA GLN A 369 23.93 -9.13 15.85
C GLN A 369 22.97 -9.06 14.66
N ALA A 370 23.46 -9.26 13.44
CA ALA A 370 22.61 -9.29 12.24
C ALA A 370 21.51 -10.34 12.32
N ARG A 371 21.83 -11.54 12.83
CA ARG A 371 20.87 -12.62 13.03
C ARG A 371 19.82 -12.27 14.10
N SER A 372 20.23 -11.66 15.21
CA SER A 372 19.31 -11.26 16.28
C SER A 372 18.33 -10.17 15.82
N ARG A 373 18.83 -9.10 15.18
CA ARG A 373 18.01 -7.99 14.66
C ARG A 373 17.02 -8.44 13.59
N LEU A 374 17.42 -9.42 12.77
CA LEU A 374 16.54 -10.04 11.77
C LEU A 374 15.31 -10.73 12.40
N GLU A 375 15.47 -11.38 13.55
CA GLU A 375 14.35 -12.04 14.24
C GLU A 375 13.43 -11.04 14.96
N ILE A 376 13.92 -9.83 15.28
CA ILE A 376 13.12 -8.75 15.88
C ILE A 376 12.12 -8.16 14.87
N ILE A 377 12.51 -8.09 13.59
CA ILE A 377 11.66 -7.50 12.54
C ILE A 377 10.41 -8.36 12.37
N THR A 378 9.24 -7.82 12.65
CA THR A 378 7.95 -8.51 12.50
C THR A 378 6.92 -7.58 11.86
N VAL A 379 5.78 -8.14 11.44
CA VAL A 379 4.63 -7.42 10.91
C VAL A 379 3.37 -7.91 11.61
N GLU A 380 2.47 -6.99 11.96
CA GLU A 380 1.19 -7.36 12.59
C GLU A 380 0.28 -8.00 11.53
N PRO A 381 -0.25 -9.22 11.76
CA PRO A 381 -1.14 -9.88 10.83
C PRO A 381 -2.52 -9.20 10.75
N VAL A 382 -3.03 -9.02 9.53
CA VAL A 382 -4.38 -8.49 9.30
C VAL A 382 -5.35 -9.65 9.03
N GLU A 383 -6.00 -10.15 10.08
CA GLU A 383 -7.02 -11.18 9.98
C GLU A 383 -8.39 -10.57 9.68
N LEU A 384 -8.63 -10.22 8.41
CA LEU A 384 -9.90 -9.64 7.98
C LEU A 384 -10.54 -10.46 6.87
N HIS A 385 -11.77 -10.92 7.09
CA HIS A 385 -12.51 -11.63 6.04
C HIS A 385 -12.98 -10.62 4.97
N PRO A 386 -12.93 -10.94 3.65
CA PRO A 386 -13.28 -9.98 2.60
C PRO A 386 -14.69 -9.38 2.68
N LEU A 387 -15.68 -10.14 3.18
CA LEU A 387 -17.04 -9.62 3.38
C LEU A 387 -17.11 -8.62 4.55
N GLU A 388 -16.29 -8.83 5.57
CA GLU A 388 -16.19 -7.92 6.71
C GLU A 388 -15.46 -6.64 6.31
N ALA A 389 -14.38 -6.76 5.52
CA ALA A 389 -13.73 -5.63 4.88
C ALA A 389 -14.72 -4.79 4.06
N LEU A 390 -15.60 -5.44 3.29
CA LEU A 390 -16.65 -4.76 2.54
C LEU A 390 -17.66 -4.06 3.46
N ALA A 391 -18.04 -4.67 4.57
CA ALA A 391 -18.96 -4.07 5.54
C ALA A 391 -18.38 -2.82 6.21
N ILE A 392 -17.08 -2.85 6.56
CA ILE A 392 -16.35 -1.68 7.07
C ILE A 392 -16.29 -0.60 5.99
N ALA A 393 -15.93 -0.98 4.75
CA ALA A 393 -15.86 -0.06 3.62
C ALA A 393 -17.20 0.62 3.35
N ARG A 394 -18.31 -0.10 3.41
CA ARG A 394 -19.67 0.44 3.21
C ARG A 394 -20.04 1.53 4.21
N ALA A 395 -19.65 1.38 5.47
CA ALA A 395 -19.95 2.33 6.53
C ALA A 395 -19.09 3.59 6.43
N ASN A 396 -17.79 3.42 6.19
CA ASN A 396 -16.81 4.50 6.41
C ASN A 396 -16.42 5.23 5.13
N ARG A 397 -16.59 4.63 3.95
CA ARG A 397 -16.14 5.24 2.70
C ARG A 397 -17.04 6.38 2.25
N VAL A 398 -16.44 7.57 2.16
CA VAL A 398 -17.13 8.78 1.71
C VAL A 398 -17.51 8.78 0.23
N ASP A 399 -16.78 8.05 -0.63
CA ASP A 399 -17.15 7.88 -2.04
C ASP A 399 -18.36 6.96 -2.22
N TRP A 400 -18.50 5.96 -1.34
CA TRP A 400 -19.72 5.14 -1.25
C TRP A 400 -20.94 6.02 -0.95
N MET A 401 -20.81 6.93 0.02
CA MET A 401 -21.87 7.88 0.37
C MET A 401 -22.23 8.80 -0.81
N ASN A 402 -21.23 9.29 -1.56
CA ASN A 402 -21.46 10.16 -2.72
C ASN A 402 -22.11 9.42 -3.90
N ASN A 403 -21.70 8.18 -4.18
CA ASN A 403 -22.30 7.36 -5.23
C ASN A 403 -23.77 7.02 -4.91
N ARG A 404 -24.07 6.71 -3.64
CA ARG A 404 -25.45 6.50 -3.18
C ARG A 404 -26.29 7.78 -3.31
N ALA A 405 -25.76 8.91 -2.87
CA ALA A 405 -26.45 10.20 -3.00
C ALA A 405 -26.77 10.51 -4.47
N THR A 406 -25.81 10.28 -5.37
CA THR A 406 -25.99 10.46 -6.81
C THR A 406 -27.11 9.58 -7.37
N LEU A 407 -27.23 8.33 -6.94
CA LEU A 407 -28.34 7.45 -7.36
C LEU A 407 -29.70 8.00 -6.89
N ILE A 408 -29.79 8.44 -5.63
CA ILE A 408 -31.03 9.02 -5.10
C ILE A 408 -31.37 10.33 -5.83
N ASP A 409 -30.37 11.12 -6.22
CA ASP A 409 -30.58 12.32 -7.02
C ASP A 409 -31.15 12.00 -8.40
N THR A 410 -30.68 10.92 -9.05
CA THR A 410 -31.30 10.46 -10.30
C THR A 410 -32.73 9.95 -10.11
N TRP A 411 -33.06 9.40 -8.93
CA TRP A 411 -34.42 9.00 -8.59
C TRP A 411 -35.32 10.23 -8.41
N ARG A 412 -34.87 11.26 -7.69
CA ARG A 412 -35.61 12.54 -7.52
C ARG A 412 -35.89 13.22 -8.86
N LEU A 413 -34.95 13.13 -9.81
CA LEU A 413 -35.14 13.66 -11.15
C LEU A 413 -36.23 12.95 -11.96
N ILE A 414 -36.57 11.69 -11.64
CA ILE A 414 -37.73 11.00 -12.25
C ILE A 414 -38.99 11.79 -11.91
N GLU A 415 -39.19 12.11 -10.62
CA GLU A 415 -40.34 12.88 -10.15
C GLU A 415 -40.37 14.29 -10.72
N PHE A 416 -39.21 14.95 -10.77
CA PHE A 416 -39.08 16.27 -11.38
C PHE A 416 -39.53 16.28 -12.85
N ASN A 417 -39.10 15.29 -13.64
CA ASN A 417 -39.47 15.18 -15.06
C ASN A 417 -40.90 14.64 -15.25
N ALA A 418 -41.42 13.86 -14.30
CA ALA A 418 -42.81 13.39 -14.33
C ALA A 418 -43.80 14.56 -14.18
N ASN A 419 -43.50 15.54 -13.32
CA ASN A 419 -44.31 16.75 -13.17
C ASN A 419 -44.49 17.54 -14.49
N ALA A 420 -43.48 17.50 -15.37
CA ALA A 420 -43.55 18.13 -16.68
C ALA A 420 -44.54 17.44 -17.65
N LEU A 421 -45.10 16.28 -17.29
CA LEU A 421 -46.15 15.58 -18.05
C LEU A 421 -47.57 15.96 -17.60
N GLU A 422 -47.73 16.64 -16.45
CA GLU A 422 -49.04 17.02 -15.89
C GLU A 422 -49.58 18.36 -16.43
N SER A 423 -50.89 18.62 -16.37
CA SER A 423 -51.46 19.92 -16.78
C SER A 423 -50.88 21.09 -15.97
N GLY A 424 -50.51 22.19 -16.64
CA GLY A 424 -50.05 23.42 -15.99
C GLY A 424 -51.18 24.46 -15.90
N LEU A 425 -51.22 25.23 -14.82
CA LEU A 425 -52.09 26.39 -14.69
C LEU A 425 -51.30 27.50 -14.01
N ASP A 426 -51.07 28.62 -14.71
CA ASP A 426 -50.31 29.75 -14.20
C ASP A 426 -51.20 30.99 -14.13
N ILE A 427 -51.07 31.75 -13.03
CA ILE A 427 -51.56 33.12 -12.96
C ILE A 427 -50.42 34.03 -13.39
N VAL A 428 -50.64 34.83 -14.43
CA VAL A 428 -49.71 35.86 -14.88
C VAL A 428 -50.31 37.22 -14.56
N PHE A 429 -49.61 37.99 -13.74
CA PHE A 429 -49.97 39.34 -13.36
C PHE A 429 -48.87 40.28 -13.82
N SER A 430 -49.15 41.11 -14.81
CA SER A 430 -48.20 42.08 -15.35
C SER A 430 -48.78 43.48 -15.25
N GLY A 431 -47.95 44.43 -14.85
CA GLY A 431 -48.35 45.82 -14.72
C GLY A 431 -47.24 46.75 -15.15
N ASP A 432 -47.61 47.85 -15.78
CA ASP A 432 -46.74 48.97 -16.08
C ASP A 432 -47.35 50.26 -15.53
N VAL A 433 -46.50 51.20 -15.14
CA VAL A 433 -46.90 52.55 -14.71
C VAL A 433 -46.29 53.55 -15.68
N GLY A 434 -47.14 54.24 -16.44
CA GLY A 434 -46.74 55.32 -17.35
C GLY A 434 -46.58 56.65 -16.63
N THR A 435 -45.77 57.53 -17.21
CA THR A 435 -45.61 58.92 -16.74
C THR A 435 -46.49 59.87 -17.55
N THR A 436 -46.99 60.93 -16.90
CA THR A 436 -47.78 61.99 -17.55
C THR A 436 -46.88 63.16 -17.91
N GLY A 437 -46.15 63.08 -19.02
CA GLY A 437 -45.54 64.25 -19.66
C GLY A 437 -44.10 64.06 -20.16
N GLN A 438 -43.78 64.76 -21.25
CA GLN A 438 -42.45 64.74 -21.89
C GLN A 438 -41.32 65.34 -21.02
N ASN A 439 -41.62 66.08 -19.95
CA ASN A 439 -40.63 66.87 -19.19
C ASN A 439 -40.41 66.45 -17.73
N ASN A 440 -41.15 65.48 -17.15
CA ASN A 440 -40.89 65.00 -15.80
C ASN A 440 -40.87 63.45 -15.71
N PRO A 441 -39.69 62.82 -15.71
CA PRO A 441 -39.55 61.37 -15.68
C PRO A 441 -39.91 60.71 -14.33
N PHE A 442 -40.24 61.49 -13.29
CA PHE A 442 -40.63 60.97 -11.97
C PHE A 442 -42.11 61.20 -11.63
N ASP A 443 -42.91 61.73 -12.55
CA ASP A 443 -44.35 61.94 -12.36
C ASP A 443 -45.14 60.70 -12.78
N PHE A 444 -45.21 59.73 -11.86
CA PHE A 444 -45.93 58.47 -12.07
C PHE A 444 -47.43 58.67 -11.89
N SER A 445 -48.20 58.43 -12.95
CA SER A 445 -49.66 58.47 -12.88
C SER A 445 -50.25 57.08 -12.79
N HIS A 446 -51.10 56.85 -11.77
CA HIS A 446 -51.84 55.60 -11.59
C HIS A 446 -52.94 55.40 -12.64
N THR A 447 -53.29 56.44 -13.42
CA THR A 447 -54.27 56.35 -14.51
C THR A 447 -53.63 56.07 -15.87
N ASN A 448 -52.32 56.27 -16.02
CA ASN A 448 -51.55 55.98 -17.25
C ASN A 448 -50.79 54.64 -17.20
N GLY A 449 -51.22 53.70 -16.35
CA GLY A 449 -50.64 52.36 -16.24
C GLY A 449 -51.55 51.26 -16.78
N GLY A 450 -50.98 50.27 -17.45
CA GLY A 450 -51.70 49.07 -17.88
C GLY A 450 -51.56 47.94 -16.85
N LEU A 451 -52.68 47.40 -16.35
CA LEU A 451 -52.69 46.18 -15.53
C LEU A 451 -53.29 45.02 -16.33
N ARG A 452 -52.58 43.90 -16.45
CA ARG A 452 -53.04 42.67 -17.11
C ARG A 452 -52.92 41.49 -16.16
N ALA A 453 -54.06 40.89 -15.82
CA ALA A 453 -54.13 39.58 -15.19
C ALA A 453 -54.57 38.56 -16.24
N GLY A 454 -53.83 37.46 -16.36
CA GLY A 454 -54.12 36.37 -17.29
C GLY A 454 -54.00 35.01 -16.60
N LEU A 455 -54.88 34.08 -16.98
CA LEU A 455 -54.76 32.68 -16.63
C LEU A 455 -54.21 31.93 -17.85
N ARG A 456 -53.11 31.20 -17.65
CA ARG A 456 -52.51 30.34 -18.68
C ARG A 456 -52.73 28.89 -18.29
N PHE A 457 -53.57 28.18 -19.04
CA PHE A 457 -53.75 26.75 -18.88
C PHE A 457 -53.00 26.00 -19.99
N ASP A 458 -52.21 25.00 -19.60
CA ASP A 458 -51.39 24.18 -20.48
C ASP A 458 -51.83 22.72 -20.38
N ALA A 459 -52.59 22.26 -21.38
CA ALA A 459 -53.21 20.95 -21.38
C ALA A 459 -52.21 19.83 -21.76
N PRO A 460 -52.38 18.59 -21.25
CA PRO A 460 -51.39 17.52 -21.40
C PRO A 460 -51.55 16.67 -22.67
N PHE A 461 -51.94 17.26 -23.82
CA PHE A 461 -52.32 16.47 -25.00
C PHE A 461 -51.16 16.14 -25.96
N THR A 462 -50.13 16.98 -26.08
CA THR A 462 -49.08 16.86 -27.12
C THR A 462 -47.65 16.96 -26.56
N ARG A 463 -47.29 16.06 -25.64
CA ARG A 463 -46.01 16.11 -24.88
C ARG A 463 -44.97 15.07 -25.28
N LEU A 464 -44.69 14.97 -26.57
CA LEU A 464 -43.74 13.97 -27.09
C LEU A 464 -42.30 14.22 -26.61
N ASN A 465 -41.91 15.49 -26.51
CA ASN A 465 -40.58 15.88 -26.07
C ASN A 465 -40.38 15.61 -24.58
N GLU A 466 -41.31 16.04 -23.74
CA GLU A 466 -41.33 15.79 -22.29
C GLU A 466 -41.39 14.28 -22.00
N ARG A 467 -42.16 13.52 -22.78
CA ARG A 467 -42.17 12.06 -22.69
C ARG A 467 -40.81 11.45 -23.03
N ASN A 468 -40.15 11.92 -24.09
CA ASN A 468 -38.83 11.43 -24.45
C ASN A 468 -37.79 11.78 -23.38
N ILE A 469 -37.89 12.98 -22.76
CA ILE A 469 -37.07 13.39 -21.61
C ILE A 469 -37.31 12.47 -20.41
N TYR A 470 -38.57 12.20 -20.07
CA TYR A 470 -38.92 11.29 -18.98
C TYR A 470 -38.41 9.86 -19.24
N ARG A 471 -38.58 9.32 -20.46
CA ARG A 471 -38.02 8.02 -20.86
C ARG A 471 -36.50 8.00 -20.73
N ALA A 472 -35.81 9.05 -21.19
CA ALA A 472 -34.37 9.17 -21.04
C ALA A 472 -33.96 9.16 -19.56
N GLN A 473 -34.74 9.79 -18.67
CA GLN A 473 -34.49 9.77 -17.23
C GLN A 473 -34.67 8.38 -16.61
N LEU A 474 -35.70 7.62 -17.00
CA LEU A 474 -35.87 6.24 -16.55
C LEU A 474 -34.68 5.35 -16.96
N ILE A 475 -34.21 5.49 -18.19
CA ILE A 475 -33.02 4.80 -18.68
C ILE A 475 -31.78 5.24 -17.88
N ALA A 476 -31.61 6.54 -17.66
CA ALA A 476 -30.49 7.10 -16.90
C ALA A 476 -30.44 6.57 -15.47
N TYR A 477 -31.58 6.46 -14.78
CA TYR A 477 -31.66 5.85 -13.45
C TYR A 477 -31.27 4.37 -13.48
N GLN A 478 -31.78 3.58 -14.43
CA GLN A 478 -31.37 2.17 -14.57
C GLN A 478 -29.88 2.01 -14.83
N GLN A 479 -29.29 2.89 -15.66
CA GLN A 479 -27.84 2.94 -15.87
C GLN A 479 -27.10 3.31 -14.58
N ALA A 480 -27.56 4.33 -13.84
CA ALA A 480 -26.97 4.73 -12.57
C ALA A 480 -27.02 3.60 -11.52
N ARG A 481 -28.13 2.87 -11.44
CA ARG A 481 -28.27 1.71 -10.54
C ARG A 481 -27.29 0.60 -10.89
N ARG A 482 -27.12 0.27 -12.18
CA ARG A 482 -26.12 -0.73 -12.63
C ARG A 482 -24.69 -0.27 -12.36
N ARG A 483 -24.38 1.02 -12.53
CA ARG A 483 -23.08 1.60 -12.19
C ARG A 483 -22.77 1.47 -10.70
N LEU A 484 -23.76 1.68 -9.83
CA LEU A 484 -23.58 1.48 -8.39
C LEU A 484 -23.26 0.01 -8.08
N ILE A 485 -24.01 -0.95 -8.64
CA ILE A 485 -23.74 -2.38 -8.45
C ILE A 485 -22.31 -2.73 -8.91
N GLN A 486 -21.91 -2.26 -10.10
CA GLN A 486 -20.54 -2.46 -10.62
C GLN A 486 -19.47 -1.83 -9.71
N PHE A 487 -19.77 -0.67 -9.12
CA PHE A 487 -18.88 -0.03 -8.15
C PHE A 487 -18.75 -0.88 -6.88
N GLU A 488 -19.85 -1.41 -6.33
CA GLU A 488 -19.79 -2.30 -5.16
C GLU A 488 -18.94 -3.55 -5.44
N ASP A 489 -19.19 -4.21 -6.58
CA ASP A 489 -18.45 -5.39 -7.01
C ASP A 489 -16.96 -5.08 -7.22
N GLY A 490 -16.64 -3.94 -7.84
CA GLY A 490 -15.26 -3.47 -8.03
C GLY A 490 -14.53 -3.21 -6.72
N VAL A 491 -15.20 -2.58 -5.74
CA VAL A 491 -14.65 -2.37 -4.39
C VAL A 491 -14.39 -3.71 -3.70
N HIS A 492 -15.35 -4.63 -3.72
CA HIS A 492 -15.18 -5.95 -3.13
C HIS A 492 -14.04 -6.74 -3.79
N GLN A 493 -13.93 -6.70 -5.12
CA GLN A 493 -12.83 -7.33 -5.85
C GLN A 493 -11.48 -6.75 -5.44
N ASN A 494 -11.37 -5.42 -5.36
CA ASN A 494 -10.14 -4.74 -4.95
C ASN A 494 -9.72 -5.14 -3.52
N LEU A 495 -10.64 -5.08 -2.54
CA LEU A 495 -10.36 -5.49 -1.16
C LEU A 495 -9.88 -6.95 -1.06
N ARG A 496 -10.46 -7.86 -1.86
CA ARG A 496 -10.01 -9.26 -1.93
C ARG A 496 -8.58 -9.39 -2.45
N VAL A 497 -8.20 -8.58 -3.43
CA VAL A 497 -6.83 -8.57 -3.98
C VAL A 497 -5.87 -8.01 -2.95
N ASN A 498 -6.19 -6.88 -2.31
CA ASN A 498 -5.34 -6.27 -1.28
C ASN A 498 -5.07 -7.23 -0.10
N LEU A 499 -6.09 -7.92 0.40
CA LEU A 499 -5.93 -8.88 1.50
C LEU A 499 -5.07 -10.09 1.10
N ARG A 500 -5.22 -10.61 -0.12
CA ARG A 500 -4.34 -11.69 -0.61
C ARG A 500 -2.91 -11.22 -0.79
N GLN A 501 -2.72 -10.00 -1.29
CA GLN A 501 -1.39 -9.40 -1.46
C GLN A 501 -0.66 -9.27 -0.13
N LEU A 502 -1.36 -8.80 0.92
CA LEU A 502 -0.81 -8.71 2.28
C LEU A 502 -0.40 -10.08 2.82
N ASN A 503 -1.25 -11.10 2.66
CA ASN A 503 -0.94 -12.47 3.09
C ASN A 503 0.26 -13.05 2.34
N GLN A 504 0.38 -12.77 1.03
CA GLN A 504 1.54 -13.18 0.23
C GLN A 504 2.82 -12.47 0.69
N GLN A 505 2.77 -11.16 0.92
CA GLN A 505 3.91 -10.38 1.39
C GLN A 505 4.39 -10.84 2.77
N ARG A 506 3.46 -11.19 3.67
CA ARG A 506 3.77 -11.81 4.97
C ARG A 506 4.52 -13.12 4.81
N ALA A 507 4.00 -14.04 3.99
CA ALA A 507 4.67 -15.31 3.71
C ALA A 507 6.05 -15.10 3.04
N ASN A 508 6.16 -14.13 2.13
CA ASN A 508 7.43 -13.77 1.51
C ASN A 508 8.43 -13.23 2.53
N LEU A 509 8.01 -12.46 3.54
CA LEU A 509 8.89 -11.97 4.60
C LEU A 509 9.52 -13.13 5.36
N GLU A 510 8.73 -14.17 5.65
CA GLU A 510 9.24 -15.39 6.28
C GLU A 510 10.26 -16.14 5.42
N ILE A 511 10.00 -16.23 4.11
CA ILE A 511 10.94 -16.81 3.15
C ILE A 511 12.25 -16.02 3.12
N GLN A 512 12.17 -14.69 3.03
CA GLN A 512 13.36 -13.82 2.99
C GLN A 512 14.13 -13.86 4.32
N ARG A 513 13.44 -14.01 5.46
CA ARG A 513 14.10 -14.18 6.76
C ARG A 513 14.97 -15.44 6.80
N ARG A 514 14.44 -16.57 6.34
CA ARG A 514 15.22 -17.82 6.27
C ARG A 514 16.34 -17.75 5.25
N ALA A 515 16.08 -17.13 4.11
CA ALA A 515 17.12 -16.89 3.11
C ALA A 515 18.28 -16.07 3.72
N MET A 516 17.97 -15.08 4.57
CA MET A 516 19.00 -14.26 5.22
C MET A 516 19.75 -15.06 6.28
N ALA A 517 19.06 -15.88 7.06
CA ALA A 517 19.69 -16.80 8.01
C ALA A 517 20.73 -17.71 7.33
N ILE A 518 20.36 -18.28 6.18
CA ILE A 518 21.22 -19.14 5.37
C ILE A 518 22.39 -18.34 4.79
N ALA A 519 22.14 -17.13 4.29
CA ALA A 519 23.20 -16.26 3.76
C ALA A 519 24.23 -15.87 4.83
N ILE A 520 23.78 -15.53 6.05
CA ILE A 520 24.65 -15.25 7.20
C ILE A 520 25.54 -16.46 7.50
N ARG A 521 24.95 -17.67 7.61
CA ARG A 521 25.71 -18.90 7.85
C ARG A 521 26.71 -19.21 6.73
N ARG A 522 26.32 -18.98 5.47
CA ARG A 522 27.22 -19.17 4.33
C ARG A 522 28.41 -18.21 4.40
N VAL A 523 28.21 -16.94 4.75
CA VAL A 523 29.32 -15.99 4.93
C VAL A 523 30.27 -16.46 6.03
N ASP A 524 29.73 -16.94 7.15
CA ASP A 524 30.52 -17.50 8.26
C ASP A 524 31.38 -18.68 7.80
N GLU A 525 30.76 -19.68 7.16
CA GLU A 525 31.45 -20.87 6.64
C GLU A 525 32.56 -20.52 5.64
N ARG A 526 32.33 -19.55 4.73
CA ARG A 526 33.34 -19.15 3.74
C ARG A 526 34.49 -18.38 4.36
N ARG A 527 34.23 -17.54 5.38
CA ARG A 527 35.27 -16.86 6.13
C ARG A 527 36.13 -17.85 6.91
N GLU A 528 35.50 -18.77 7.62
CA GLU A 528 36.20 -19.78 8.40
C GLU A 528 37.08 -20.67 7.50
N ASN A 529 36.58 -21.06 6.33
CA ASN A 529 37.38 -21.82 5.37
C ASN A 529 38.63 -21.08 4.86
N LEU A 530 38.61 -19.74 4.79
CA LEU A 530 39.76 -18.93 4.41
C LEU A 530 40.75 -18.69 5.56
N ASN A 531 40.28 -18.79 6.80
CA ASN A 531 41.09 -18.63 8.00
C ASN A 531 41.70 -19.94 8.51
N LYS A 532 41.22 -21.11 8.04
CA LYS A 532 41.73 -22.42 8.46
C LYS A 532 43.23 -22.56 8.18
N PRO A 533 44.05 -22.89 9.19
CA PRO A 533 45.46 -23.16 8.98
C PRO A 533 45.63 -24.40 8.11
N VAL A 534 46.37 -24.24 7.01
CA VAL A 534 46.69 -25.33 6.10
C VAL A 534 47.74 -26.24 6.75
N ALA A 535 47.56 -27.56 6.66
CA ALA A 535 48.53 -28.52 7.20
C ALA A 535 49.92 -28.29 6.59
N PRO A 536 51.00 -28.25 7.40
CA PRO A 536 52.35 -28.04 6.89
C PRO A 536 52.69 -29.12 5.86
N ALA A 537 53.23 -28.69 4.71
CA ALA A 537 53.62 -29.61 3.66
C ALA A 537 54.63 -30.62 4.20
N ALA A 538 54.45 -31.90 3.88
CA ALA A 538 55.49 -32.91 4.14
C ALA A 538 56.79 -32.45 3.46
N PRO A 539 57.98 -32.72 4.04
CA PRO A 539 59.25 -32.27 3.48
C PRO A 539 59.38 -32.66 1.99
N GLY A 540 59.33 -31.67 1.09
CA GLY A 540 59.39 -31.87 -0.37
C GLY A 540 58.05 -31.83 -1.13
N ALA A 541 56.91 -31.67 -0.46
CA ALA A 541 55.60 -31.47 -1.10
C ALA A 541 55.25 -29.97 -1.20
N ALA A 542 54.44 -29.60 -2.19
CA ALA A 542 53.87 -28.25 -2.27
C ALA A 542 52.85 -28.04 -1.12
N PRO A 543 52.74 -26.82 -0.55
CA PRO A 543 51.69 -26.50 0.41
C PRO A 543 50.31 -26.76 -0.21
N GLN A 544 49.40 -27.35 0.59
CA GLN A 544 48.03 -27.61 0.15
C GLN A 544 47.36 -26.26 -0.15
N GLN A 545 47.04 -26.00 -1.41
CA GLN A 545 46.37 -24.76 -1.81
C GLN A 545 44.91 -24.80 -1.37
N PHE A 546 44.35 -23.63 -1.06
CA PHE A 546 42.91 -23.49 -0.94
C PHE A 546 42.24 -23.82 -2.29
N GLY A 547 40.96 -24.16 -2.27
CA GLY A 547 40.21 -24.46 -3.49
C GLY A 547 40.33 -23.34 -4.55
N PRO A 548 40.27 -23.67 -5.84
CA PRO A 548 40.49 -22.72 -6.94
C PRO A 548 39.47 -21.58 -7.01
N THR A 549 38.41 -21.63 -6.20
CA THR A 549 37.33 -20.64 -6.14
C THR A 549 37.15 -20.01 -4.76
N ALA A 550 38.05 -20.23 -3.80
CA ALA A 550 37.83 -19.81 -2.41
C ALA A 550 37.52 -18.31 -2.24
N ALA A 551 38.27 -17.42 -2.93
CA ALA A 551 38.01 -15.98 -2.89
C ALA A 551 36.69 -15.60 -3.59
N ARG A 552 36.34 -16.30 -4.67
CA ARG A 552 35.09 -16.09 -5.42
C ARG A 552 33.89 -16.51 -4.58
N ASP A 553 33.96 -17.67 -3.91
CA ASP A 553 32.88 -18.18 -3.07
C ASP A 553 32.54 -17.22 -1.92
N LEU A 554 33.54 -16.55 -1.34
CA LEU A 554 33.32 -15.51 -0.33
C LEU A 554 32.67 -14.26 -0.95
N LEU A 555 33.13 -13.82 -2.12
CA LEU A 555 32.57 -12.67 -2.82
C LEU A 555 31.08 -12.88 -3.13
N ASP A 556 30.74 -14.06 -3.63
CA ASP A 556 29.37 -14.46 -3.92
C ASP A 556 28.54 -14.49 -2.63
N ALA A 557 29.07 -15.07 -1.55
CA ALA A 557 28.37 -15.10 -0.26
C ALA A 557 28.10 -13.68 0.32
N LEU A 558 29.04 -12.75 0.18
CA LEU A 558 28.86 -11.36 0.62
C LEU A 558 27.83 -10.61 -0.24
N SER A 559 27.88 -10.79 -1.57
CA SER A 559 26.90 -10.20 -2.49
C SER A 559 25.49 -10.75 -2.23
N ASP A 560 25.38 -12.06 -1.99
CA ASP A 560 24.14 -12.73 -1.65
C ASP A 560 23.57 -12.18 -0.33
N LEU A 561 24.40 -12.03 0.71
CA LEU A 561 23.96 -11.46 1.99
C LEU A 561 23.38 -10.04 1.81
N ARG A 562 24.09 -9.15 1.10
CA ARG A 562 23.59 -7.80 0.77
C ARG A 562 22.25 -7.87 0.02
N SER A 563 22.16 -8.77 -0.97
CA SER A 563 20.94 -8.96 -1.76
C SER A 563 19.76 -9.36 -0.87
N VAL A 564 19.94 -10.33 0.04
CA VAL A 564 18.87 -10.75 0.94
C VAL A 564 18.51 -9.66 1.95
N GLN A 565 19.47 -8.92 2.49
CA GLN A 565 19.20 -7.76 3.37
C GLN A 565 18.29 -6.74 2.68
N ASN A 566 18.59 -6.42 1.42
CA ASN A 566 17.75 -5.52 0.62
C ASN A 566 16.35 -6.11 0.36
N ASN A 567 16.25 -7.42 0.13
CA ASN A 567 14.97 -8.11 -0.10
C ASN A 567 14.10 -8.15 1.16
N VAL A 568 14.65 -8.44 2.34
CA VAL A 568 13.92 -8.43 3.62
C VAL A 568 13.30 -7.05 3.85
N MET A 569 14.11 -5.99 3.73
CA MET A 569 13.64 -4.62 3.85
C MET A 569 12.57 -4.31 2.81
N SER A 570 12.80 -4.66 1.53
CA SER A 570 11.85 -4.36 0.45
C SER A 570 10.50 -5.02 0.67
N VAL A 571 10.47 -6.31 1.04
CA VAL A 571 9.23 -7.04 1.31
C VAL A 571 8.48 -6.46 2.51
N TRP A 572 9.20 -6.06 3.57
CA TRP A 572 8.58 -5.42 4.73
C TRP A 572 7.98 -4.04 4.38
N LEU A 573 8.71 -3.20 3.64
CA LEU A 573 8.21 -1.89 3.22
C LEU A 573 7.02 -2.04 2.26
N ALA A 574 7.04 -3.05 1.40
CA ALA A 574 5.92 -3.36 0.52
C ALA A 574 4.68 -3.84 1.30
N TYR A 575 4.85 -4.63 2.37
CA TYR A 575 3.75 -4.98 3.27
C TYR A 575 3.16 -3.73 3.93
N TYR A 576 4.01 -2.87 4.47
CA TYR A 576 3.60 -1.63 5.12
C TYR A 576 2.84 -0.69 4.17
N ALA A 577 3.31 -0.55 2.92
CA ALA A 577 2.63 0.24 1.89
C ALA A 577 1.29 -0.37 1.44
N SER A 578 1.21 -1.70 1.27
CA SER A 578 -0.05 -2.41 1.03
C SER A 578 -1.03 -2.23 2.19
N HIS A 579 -0.53 -2.21 3.42
CA HIS A 579 -1.35 -2.02 4.60
C HIS A 579 -1.96 -0.61 4.64
N MET A 580 -1.14 0.44 4.41
CA MET A 580 -1.65 1.81 4.25
C MET A 580 -2.71 1.90 3.15
N THR A 581 -2.50 1.21 2.03
CA THR A 581 -3.45 1.13 0.92
C THR A 581 -4.77 0.49 1.35
N LEU A 582 -4.72 -0.62 2.10
CA LEU A 582 -5.91 -1.27 2.65
C LEU A 582 -6.69 -0.33 3.58
N ILE A 583 -6.02 0.32 4.54
CA ILE A 583 -6.66 1.23 5.51
C ILE A 583 -7.36 2.40 4.80
N ARG A 584 -6.72 2.96 3.77
CA ARG A 584 -7.34 3.98 2.91
C ARG A 584 -8.53 3.43 2.12
N ASP A 585 -8.40 2.26 1.51
CA ASP A 585 -9.43 1.66 0.66
C ASP A 585 -10.64 1.14 1.46
N LEU A 586 -10.46 0.87 2.76
CA LEU A 586 -11.52 0.66 3.75
C LEU A 586 -12.22 1.96 4.17
N GLY A 587 -11.64 3.13 3.87
CA GLY A 587 -12.17 4.44 4.23
C GLY A 587 -11.93 4.84 5.69
N VAL A 588 -11.11 4.09 6.43
CA VAL A 588 -10.88 4.29 7.88
C VAL A 588 -9.59 5.05 8.18
N MET A 589 -8.84 5.48 7.17
CA MET A 589 -7.62 6.27 7.33
C MET A 589 -7.92 7.62 7.99
N GLN A 590 -7.45 7.81 9.21
CA GLN A 590 -7.52 9.09 9.91
C GLN A 590 -6.17 9.80 9.81
N LEU A 591 -6.22 11.09 9.51
CA LEU A 591 -5.06 11.96 9.50
C LEU A 591 -5.17 12.92 10.69
N ASP A 592 -4.07 13.15 11.39
CA ASP A 592 -4.00 14.15 12.45
C ASP A 592 -4.02 15.58 11.90
N GLU A 593 -3.94 16.57 12.78
CA GLU A 593 -3.90 17.99 12.40
C GLU A 593 -2.69 18.35 11.52
N ASN A 594 -1.60 17.58 11.62
CA ASN A 594 -0.39 17.72 10.82
C ASN A 594 -0.47 16.95 9.49
N GLY A 595 -1.57 16.24 9.23
CA GLY A 595 -1.75 15.42 8.03
C GLY A 595 -1.00 14.09 8.05
N LEU A 596 -0.56 13.62 9.21
CA LEU A 596 0.09 12.33 9.42
C LEU A 596 -0.94 11.25 9.74
N TRP A 597 -0.70 10.04 9.25
CA TRP A 597 -1.57 8.90 9.52
C TRP A 597 -1.49 8.44 10.97
N VAL A 598 -2.67 8.37 11.62
CA VAL A 598 -2.83 7.77 12.94
C VAL A 598 -3.39 6.36 12.77
N ALA A 599 -2.57 5.35 13.12
CA ALA A 599 -3.00 3.96 13.09
C ALA A 599 -3.97 3.66 14.23
N GLN A 600 -5.10 3.03 13.90
CA GLN A 600 -6.11 2.56 14.84
C GLN A 600 -6.42 1.08 14.56
N PRO A 601 -6.75 0.30 15.59
CA PRO A 601 -7.10 -1.09 15.41
C PRO A 601 -8.42 -1.23 14.63
N LEU A 602 -8.47 -2.22 13.73
CA LEU A 602 -9.58 -2.40 12.78
C LEU A 602 -10.92 -2.74 13.46
N ASP A 603 -10.89 -3.26 14.69
CA ASP A 603 -12.08 -3.72 15.42
C ASP A 603 -12.99 -2.58 15.87
N GLN A 604 -12.47 -1.35 15.93
CA GLN A 604 -13.20 -0.19 16.43
C GLN A 604 -14.11 0.45 15.39
N PHE A 605 -14.00 0.08 14.11
CA PHE A 605 -14.72 0.73 13.03
C PHE A 605 -16.13 0.16 12.82
N GLU A 606 -17.05 1.06 12.48
CA GLU A 606 -18.43 0.71 12.16
C GLU A 606 -18.51 -0.24 10.96
N LYS A 607 -19.41 -1.22 11.05
CA LYS A 607 -19.65 -2.23 10.02
C LYS A 607 -21.10 -2.11 9.57
N MET A 608 -21.33 -1.87 8.29
CA MET A 608 -22.67 -1.81 7.71
C MET A 608 -22.98 -3.11 6.96
N ARG A 609 -24.03 -3.83 7.40
CA ARG A 609 -24.43 -5.09 6.75
C ARG A 609 -25.07 -4.82 5.39
N ALA A 610 -25.11 -5.84 4.53
CA ALA A 610 -25.75 -5.73 3.21
C ALA A 610 -27.22 -5.32 3.32
N ASP A 611 -27.93 -5.86 4.30
CA ASP A 611 -29.37 -5.63 4.51
C ASP A 611 -29.69 -4.20 4.98
N GLU A 612 -28.70 -3.49 5.52
CA GLU A 612 -28.82 -2.09 5.97
C GLU A 612 -28.57 -1.10 4.82
N CYS A 613 -27.98 -1.57 3.71
CA CYS A 613 -27.66 -0.77 2.53
C CYS A 613 -28.59 -1.12 1.36
N LEU A 614 -29.90 -0.94 1.57
CA LEU A 614 -30.88 -1.23 0.53
C LEU A 614 -30.73 -0.29 -0.66
N LEU A 615 -30.58 -0.90 -1.84
CA LEU A 615 -30.62 -0.20 -3.12
C LEU A 615 -32.06 0.26 -3.39
N PRO A 616 -32.28 1.48 -3.92
CA PRO A 616 -33.60 1.87 -4.38
C PRO A 616 -34.11 0.89 -5.46
N PRO A 617 -35.44 0.68 -5.53
CA PRO A 617 -36.02 -0.37 -6.37
C PRO A 617 -35.74 -0.13 -7.85
N SER A 618 -35.72 -1.19 -8.65
CA SER A 618 -35.67 -1.07 -10.11
C SER A 618 -36.98 -0.47 -10.63
N ILE A 619 -36.90 0.29 -11.73
CA ILE A 619 -38.09 0.77 -12.43
C ILE A 619 -38.86 -0.44 -13.00
N PRO A 620 -40.18 -0.55 -12.77
CA PRO A 620 -41.01 -1.57 -13.37
C PRO A 620 -41.07 -1.47 -14.89
N ASP A 621 -41.03 -2.60 -15.60
CA ASP A 621 -41.15 -2.64 -17.07
C ASP A 621 -42.48 -2.06 -17.58
N GLN A 622 -43.51 -2.06 -16.73
CA GLN A 622 -44.81 -1.46 -17.03
C GLN A 622 -44.69 0.01 -17.40
N TRP A 623 -43.85 0.79 -16.70
CA TRP A 623 -43.69 2.22 -16.99
C TRP A 623 -43.14 2.46 -18.40
N PHE A 624 -42.26 1.59 -18.91
CA PHE A 624 -41.81 1.67 -20.30
C PHE A 624 -42.93 1.34 -21.28
N LYS A 625 -43.73 0.32 -20.98
CA LYS A 625 -44.88 -0.09 -21.82
C LYS A 625 -45.97 0.99 -21.86
N ASP A 626 -46.26 1.62 -20.73
CA ASP A 626 -47.26 2.69 -20.63
C ASP A 626 -46.82 3.92 -21.45
N LEU A 627 -45.53 4.25 -21.44
CA LEU A 627 -44.96 5.31 -22.28
C LEU A 627 -45.01 5.00 -23.78
N ASP A 628 -44.73 3.74 -24.15
CA ASP A 628 -44.80 3.27 -25.54
C ASP A 628 -46.27 3.26 -26.02
N ALA A 629 -47.21 2.82 -25.18
CA ALA A 629 -48.65 2.84 -25.46
C ALA A 629 -49.20 4.26 -25.56
N ALA A 630 -48.83 5.18 -24.67
CA ALA A 630 -49.22 6.59 -24.74
C ALA A 630 -48.66 7.28 -26.01
N GLY A 631 -47.51 6.81 -26.52
CA GLY A 631 -46.98 7.25 -27.80
C GLY A 631 -47.69 6.71 -29.03
N ALA A 632 -48.18 5.47 -28.96
CA ALA A 632 -49.00 4.86 -29.99
C ALA A 632 -50.45 5.38 -29.98
N ALA A 633 -50.97 5.77 -28.81
CA ALA A 633 -52.33 6.26 -28.59
C ALA A 633 -52.57 7.71 -29.08
N GLY A 634 -51.60 8.35 -29.74
CA GLY A 634 -51.83 9.56 -30.52
C GLY A 634 -52.89 9.41 -31.64
N GLY A 635 -53.48 8.22 -31.81
CA GLY A 635 -54.66 7.94 -32.63
C GLY A 635 -55.93 7.48 -31.87
N SER A 636 -55.92 7.29 -30.54
CA SER A 636 -57.13 6.88 -29.82
C SER A 636 -57.05 7.19 -28.32
N SER A 637 -57.93 8.09 -27.90
CA SER A 637 -58.21 8.50 -26.52
C SER A 637 -58.53 7.32 -25.61
N GLU A 638 -57.73 7.09 -24.57
CA GLU A 638 -58.22 6.59 -23.27
C GLU A 638 -57.30 7.11 -22.14
N ALA A 639 -57.91 7.68 -21.11
CA ALA A 639 -57.25 8.29 -19.96
C ALA A 639 -56.77 7.21 -18.98
N GLY A 640 -55.46 6.97 -18.94
CA GLY A 640 -54.82 6.11 -17.93
C GLY A 640 -54.41 6.91 -16.69
N THR A 641 -54.86 6.48 -15.52
CA THR A 641 -54.48 6.99 -14.20
C THR A 641 -52.99 6.72 -13.95
N ASN A 642 -52.21 7.75 -13.58
CA ASN A 642 -50.79 7.59 -13.22
C ASN A 642 -50.64 6.69 -11.98
N PRO A 643 -49.77 5.66 -12.00
CA PRO A 643 -49.47 4.88 -10.81
C PRO A 643 -48.68 5.72 -9.80
N ALA A 644 -49.13 5.75 -8.54
CA ALA A 644 -48.44 6.42 -7.45
C ALA A 644 -47.05 5.80 -7.20
N LEU A 645 -46.02 6.64 -7.06
CA LEU A 645 -44.68 6.17 -6.72
C LEU A 645 -44.64 5.59 -5.29
N PRO A 646 -43.84 4.53 -5.04
CA PRO A 646 -43.47 4.20 -3.68
C PRO A 646 -42.64 5.33 -3.08
N PRO A 647 -42.89 5.72 -1.80
CA PRO A 647 -42.11 6.76 -1.16
C PRO A 647 -40.62 6.35 -1.08
N PRO A 648 -39.68 7.31 -1.19
CA PRO A 648 -38.27 7.01 -0.96
C PRO A 648 -38.10 6.40 0.43
N PRO A 649 -37.16 5.45 0.63
CA PRO A 649 -36.87 4.93 1.96
C PRO A 649 -36.50 6.10 2.89
N ALA A 650 -37.18 6.20 4.03
CA ALA A 650 -36.96 7.26 5.00
C ALA A 650 -35.51 7.20 5.54
N PRO A 651 -34.84 8.35 5.76
CA PRO A 651 -33.61 8.37 6.54
C PRO A 651 -33.93 7.89 7.96
N ARG A 652 -33.13 6.97 8.50
CA ARG A 652 -33.16 6.69 9.94
C ARG A 652 -32.58 7.91 10.66
N ASP A 653 -33.36 8.49 11.56
CA ASP A 653 -32.85 9.48 12.51
C ASP A 653 -31.77 8.82 13.38
N PRO A 654 -30.60 9.46 13.58
CA PRO A 654 -29.51 8.90 14.38
C PRO A 654 -29.79 8.90 15.90
N ALA A 655 -31.03 9.17 16.33
CA ALA A 655 -31.37 9.41 17.74
C ALA A 655 -32.19 8.29 18.41
N MET A 656 -32.42 7.12 17.79
CA MET A 656 -33.06 5.99 18.48
C MET A 656 -32.08 4.84 18.72
N GLY A 657 -31.77 4.64 20.00
CA GLY A 657 -31.09 3.45 20.52
C GLY A 657 -31.95 2.18 20.40
N PRO A 658 -31.38 1.01 20.78
CA PRO A 658 -31.97 -0.28 20.42
C PRO A 658 -32.97 -0.73 21.48
N ASP A 659 -34.26 -0.42 21.30
CA ASP A 659 -35.32 -1.01 22.12
C ASP A 659 -36.18 -2.00 21.32
N SER A 660 -35.91 -3.27 21.65
CA SER A 660 -36.84 -4.38 21.92
C SER A 660 -37.80 -4.92 20.86
N GLU A 661 -37.62 -6.23 20.66
CA GLU A 661 -38.56 -7.31 20.27
C GLU A 661 -38.48 -7.82 18.83
N GLN A 662 -37.54 -8.75 18.63
CA GLN A 662 -37.56 -9.72 17.54
C GLN A 662 -38.52 -10.87 17.89
N PRO A 663 -39.47 -11.26 17.01
CA PRO A 663 -39.97 -12.62 17.01
C PRO A 663 -38.95 -13.54 16.32
N VAL A 664 -38.62 -14.62 17.02
CA VAL A 664 -37.70 -15.70 16.62
C VAL A 664 -37.93 -16.16 15.16
N PRO A 665 -36.88 -16.30 14.32
CA PRO A 665 -37.07 -16.82 12.96
C PRO A 665 -37.41 -18.32 12.99
N LYS A 666 -38.53 -18.69 12.36
CA LYS A 666 -38.84 -20.08 12.00
C LYS A 666 -37.82 -20.60 10.99
N LYS A 667 -37.35 -21.82 11.24
CA LYS A 667 -36.44 -22.62 10.41
C LYS A 667 -36.94 -22.68 8.96
N PRO A 668 -36.10 -22.41 7.93
CA PRO A 668 -36.54 -22.52 6.54
C PRO A 668 -36.61 -23.98 6.10
N GLU A 669 -37.73 -24.36 5.49
CA GLU A 669 -37.87 -25.60 4.69
C GLU A 669 -37.15 -25.45 3.34
N PRO A 670 -36.64 -26.55 2.75
CA PRO A 670 -35.93 -26.50 1.50
C PRO A 670 -36.91 -26.40 0.33
N ARG A 671 -36.72 -25.43 -0.57
CA ARG A 671 -37.35 -25.47 -1.89
C ARG A 671 -36.31 -25.29 -2.99
N ASP A 672 -36.35 -26.30 -3.83
CA ASP A 672 -35.57 -26.56 -5.02
C ASP A 672 -35.72 -25.50 -6.12
N GLU A 673 -34.62 -25.39 -6.86
CA GLU A 673 -34.53 -25.11 -8.29
C GLU A 673 -34.78 -23.69 -8.81
N SER A 674 -33.67 -22.95 -8.77
CA SER A 674 -33.26 -21.96 -9.77
C SER A 674 -33.36 -22.48 -11.22
N ARG A 675 -33.93 -21.67 -12.12
CA ARG A 675 -33.63 -21.71 -13.56
C ARG A 675 -32.97 -20.38 -13.99
N TRP A 676 -32.20 -20.47 -15.08
CA TRP A 676 -31.59 -19.42 -15.94
C TRP A 676 -30.04 -19.26 -15.91
N TRP A 677 -29.38 -20.03 -16.80
CA TRP A 677 -28.11 -19.83 -17.57
C TRP A 677 -26.72 -19.83 -16.82
N PRO A 678 -25.56 -20.10 -17.48
CA PRO A 678 -24.70 -21.26 -17.27
C PRO A 678 -23.21 -20.85 -17.27
N LEU A 679 -22.61 -20.61 -16.12
CA LEU A 679 -21.16 -20.58 -16.01
C LEU A 679 -20.79 -21.67 -15.00
N ARG A 680 -20.36 -22.83 -15.51
CA ARG A 680 -19.83 -23.92 -14.69
C ARG A 680 -18.61 -23.40 -13.93
N ARG A 681 -18.76 -23.23 -12.61
CA ARG A 681 -17.61 -23.27 -11.69
C ARG A 681 -16.94 -24.63 -11.87
N LYS A 682 -15.63 -24.61 -12.11
CA LYS A 682 -14.79 -25.78 -11.92
C LYS A 682 -14.69 -25.97 -10.39
N GLU A 683 -15.41 -26.93 -9.84
CA GLU A 683 -15.23 -27.32 -8.44
C GLU A 683 -13.78 -27.79 -8.24
N PRO A 684 -13.15 -27.45 -7.10
CA PRO A 684 -11.86 -28.05 -6.75
C PRO A 684 -12.06 -29.57 -6.62
N ALA A 685 -11.22 -30.35 -7.30
CA ALA A 685 -11.23 -31.79 -7.15
C ALA A 685 -11.04 -32.16 -5.67
N ALA A 686 -11.98 -32.93 -5.12
CA ALA A 686 -11.84 -33.50 -3.78
C ALA A 686 -10.58 -34.40 -3.73
N PRO A 687 -9.82 -34.41 -2.61
CA PRO A 687 -8.72 -35.34 -2.45
C PRO A 687 -9.26 -36.77 -2.56
N ARG A 688 -8.62 -37.58 -3.41
CA ARG A 688 -8.94 -39.00 -3.57
C ARG A 688 -8.81 -39.70 -2.22
N THR A 689 -9.93 -40.05 -1.60
CA THR A 689 -9.97 -41.03 -0.53
C THR A 689 -9.63 -42.39 -1.14
N LEU A 690 -8.46 -42.93 -0.77
CA LEU A 690 -8.10 -44.33 -1.00
C LEU A 690 -9.18 -45.23 -0.40
N ASN A 691 -9.92 -45.91 -1.27
CA ASN A 691 -10.95 -46.85 -0.87
C ASN A 691 -10.28 -48.16 -0.41
N VAL A 692 -10.20 -48.36 0.91
CA VAL A 692 -9.57 -49.52 1.57
C VAL A 692 -10.35 -50.83 1.35
N GLN A 693 -11.47 -50.81 0.63
CA GLN A 693 -12.26 -52.01 0.32
C GLN A 693 -11.91 -52.70 -1.00
N ALA A 694 -10.85 -52.27 -1.70
CA ALA A 694 -10.38 -52.92 -2.95
C ALA A 694 -9.07 -53.72 -2.80
N VAL A 695 -8.63 -54.01 -1.56
CA VAL A 695 -7.46 -54.88 -1.28
C VAL A 695 -7.86 -56.31 -0.87
N SER A 696 -9.16 -56.59 -0.73
CA SER A 696 -9.67 -57.90 -0.29
C SER A 696 -10.11 -58.85 -1.41
N ALA A 697 -9.73 -58.60 -2.67
CA ALA A 697 -10.14 -59.42 -3.83
C ALA A 697 -8.97 -60.01 -4.64
N ALA A 698 -7.78 -60.14 -4.05
CA ALA A 698 -6.64 -60.81 -4.65
C ALA A 698 -5.90 -61.68 -3.62
N ARG A 699 -6.56 -62.72 -3.10
CA ARG A 699 -5.88 -63.88 -2.48
C ARG A 699 -6.83 -65.07 -2.29
N GLU A 700 -7.03 -65.81 -3.37
CA GLU A 700 -7.30 -67.26 -3.35
C GLU A 700 -6.06 -67.88 -4.03
N LEU A 701 -5.39 -68.96 -3.64
CA LEU A 701 -5.45 -70.09 -2.68
C LEU A 701 -3.99 -70.69 -2.68
N PRO A 702 -3.55 -71.71 -1.88
CA PRO A 702 -4.33 -72.84 -1.35
C PRO A 702 -4.00 -73.36 0.07
N ASP A 703 -4.85 -74.32 0.45
CA ASP A 703 -4.80 -75.34 1.52
C ASP A 703 -3.48 -75.67 2.23
N GLY A 704 -3.57 -75.87 3.55
CA GLY A 704 -2.68 -76.80 4.26
C GLY A 704 -2.50 -76.59 5.77
N LYS A 705 -3.20 -77.43 6.56
CA LYS A 705 -2.87 -77.91 7.93
C LYS A 705 -2.91 -76.86 9.06
N ARG A 706 -3.90 -76.94 9.97
CA ARG A 706 -4.02 -77.85 11.14
C ARG A 706 -3.06 -77.50 12.29
N ASP A 707 -3.65 -77.56 13.48
CA ASP A 707 -3.03 -77.67 14.81
C ASP A 707 -2.58 -76.34 15.43
N MET A 708 -2.74 -76.06 16.73
CA MET A 708 -3.52 -76.60 17.84
C MET A 708 -3.29 -75.62 19.00
N GLU A 709 -4.25 -75.56 19.92
CA GLU A 709 -4.03 -75.35 21.35
C GLU A 709 -3.51 -74.00 21.90
N ASN A 710 -4.35 -73.40 22.76
CA ASN A 710 -4.11 -73.23 24.21
C ASN A 710 -2.67 -72.92 24.64
N LYS A 711 -2.38 -71.93 25.49
CA LYS A 711 -3.08 -71.51 26.71
C LYS A 711 -2.38 -70.25 27.28
N LYS A 712 -3.16 -69.45 28.01
CA LYS A 712 -2.79 -68.38 28.97
C LYS A 712 -2.46 -67.00 28.41
#